data_AF-K7AVX0-F1
#
_entry.id   AF-K7AVX0-F1
#
_cell.length_a   1.000
_cell.length_b   1.000
_cell.length_c   1.000
_cell.angle_alpha   90.00
_cell.angle_beta   90.00
_cell.angle_gamma   90.00
#
_symmetry.space_group_name_H-M   'P 1'
#
loop_
_entity.id
_entity.type
_entity.pdbx_description
1 polymer ?
#
loop_
_entity_poly.entity_id
_entity_poly.type
_entity_poly.pdbx_seq_one_letter_code
_entity_poly.pdbx_strand_id
1 'polypeptide(L)'
;MEPPAAKRSRGCPAGPEERDAGAGAARGRGRPEALLDLSAKRVAESWAFEQVEERFSRVPEPVQKRIVFWSFPRSEREICMYSSLGYPPPEGEHDARVPFTRGLHLLQSGAVDRVLQVGFHLSGNIREPGSPGEPERLYHVSISFDRCKITSVSCGCDNRDLFYCAHVVALSLYRIRHAHQVELRLPISETLSQMNRDQLQKFVQYLISAHHTEVLPTAQRLADEILLLGSEINLVNGAPDPTAGAGIEDANCWHLDEEQIQEQVKQLLSNGGYYGASQQLRSMFSKVREMLRMRDSNGARMLILMTEQFLQDPRLALWRQQGAGMTDKCRQLWDELGALWVCVVLSPHCKPEERAGWLQLLSRWDKLDVCPLEEGNYSFDGPSLQPTMAPAPELLQKGSTCITNTEGWVGHPLDPIGCLCRALLEACRLEEETLTLYPDSGPEKRKVAYQHVPVPGSPGESYLVLALEVALLGLGQQRALPEGLYAQDKVVRNEEQLLALLEEVELDERLVQVLRKQAGLLLEGGPFSGFGEVLFRESVPMHTCARYLFTALLPHDPDLAYRLALRAMRLPVLETAFPAGEPHPSPLDSIMSNHFPRWFILGHLETRQCELASTMLTAAKGDPKWLHTVLGSIQQNIHSPALLFKLAQDACKTATPVSAPPDTTLLGIALELGLQVMRMTLNVMTWRRREMVRWLVSCATEIGPQALMNIMQNWYSLFTPVEAATIVAVTGTTHATLLRLQLDTSRREELWACARTLALQCAMKDPQNCALPALTLCEKNHSAFEAAYQIVLDAAAGGLGHAHLFTVARYMEHRGLPLRAYKLATLALAQLSIAFNQDSHPAVNDVLWACSLSHSLGRHELSAIVPLIIRSIHCAPMLSDILRRWTLSAPGLGPLGVRRAAKPLGADRAPLCQLLDAAVTAYITTSHSRLTHISPRHYGDFIEFLGKARETFLLAPDGHLQFAQFLENLKQTYKGKKKLMLLVRERFG
;
A
#
# COMPACT_ATOMS: atom_id res chain seq x y z
N MET A 1 -97.39 22.51 -33.88
CA MET A 1 -97.09 23.22 -35.13
C MET A 1 -95.61 23.06 -35.42
N GLU A 2 -95.24 22.91 -36.68
CA GLU A 2 -93.88 22.59 -37.17
C GLU A 2 -93.37 23.73 -38.12
N PRO A 3 -92.18 23.67 -38.78
CA PRO A 3 -91.20 24.78 -38.76
C PRO A 3 -90.98 25.45 -40.15
N PRO A 4 -90.07 26.45 -40.30
CA PRO A 4 -88.64 26.14 -40.59
C PRO A 4 -87.64 27.18 -40.01
N ALA A 5 -86.42 27.25 -40.58
CA ALA A 5 -85.33 28.17 -40.24
C ALA A 5 -84.75 28.88 -41.50
N ALA A 6 -84.05 30.03 -41.35
CA ALA A 6 -83.13 30.67 -42.34
C ALA A 6 -82.59 32.04 -41.85
N LYS A 7 -81.48 32.65 -42.32
CA LYS A 7 -80.14 32.20 -42.81
C LYS A 7 -79.24 33.45 -43.13
N ARG A 8 -77.93 33.36 -42.80
CA ARG A 8 -76.73 33.94 -43.51
C ARG A 8 -76.45 35.47 -43.64
N SER A 9 -75.24 35.84 -43.23
CA SER A 9 -74.09 36.34 -44.05
C SER A 9 -72.79 36.11 -43.22
N ARG A 10 -71.61 35.60 -43.64
CA ARG A 10 -70.70 35.76 -44.81
C ARG A 10 -70.08 37.17 -44.95
N GLY A 11 -68.77 37.40 -44.75
CA GLY A 11 -67.70 36.53 -44.22
C GLY A 11 -66.26 37.09 -44.43
N CYS A 12 -65.26 36.48 -43.74
CA CYS A 12 -63.81 36.30 -44.09
C CYS A 12 -62.93 37.53 -44.49
N PRO A 13 -61.61 37.58 -44.13
CA PRO A 13 -60.64 36.50 -44.34
C PRO A 13 -59.75 36.12 -43.14
N ALA A 14 -58.93 35.09 -43.35
CA ALA A 14 -58.07 34.43 -42.36
C ALA A 14 -56.75 35.18 -42.06
N GLY A 15 -56.24 34.97 -40.84
CA GLY A 15 -54.83 35.16 -40.47
C GLY A 15 -54.12 33.79 -40.40
N PRO A 16 -52.78 33.75 -40.49
CA PRO A 16 -52.06 32.56 -40.96
C PRO A 16 -51.91 31.45 -39.92
N GLU A 17 -51.78 30.22 -40.44
CA GLU A 17 -51.29 29.04 -39.73
C GLU A 17 -49.84 29.28 -39.25
N GLU A 18 -49.57 29.19 -37.95
CA GLU A 18 -48.20 28.97 -37.46
C GLU A 18 -47.88 27.48 -37.60
N ARG A 19 -47.00 27.17 -38.55
CA ARG A 19 -46.46 25.83 -38.78
C ARG A 19 -45.36 25.48 -37.78
N ASP A 20 -45.19 24.19 -37.55
CA ASP A 20 -44.06 23.61 -36.81
C ASP A 20 -42.70 24.18 -37.22
N ALA A 21 -41.91 24.50 -36.20
CA ALA A 21 -40.45 24.51 -36.26
C ALA A 21 -39.93 23.93 -34.93
N GLY A 22 -39.38 22.72 -34.98
CA GLY A 22 -38.95 22.00 -33.79
C GLY A 22 -37.55 22.36 -33.28
N ALA A 23 -37.24 21.83 -32.10
CA ALA A 23 -35.92 21.69 -31.47
C ALA A 23 -35.16 22.97 -31.05
N GLY A 24 -34.60 22.90 -29.84
CA GLY A 24 -33.56 23.81 -29.36
C GLY A 24 -34.07 24.90 -28.41
N ALA A 25 -33.69 24.82 -27.14
CA ALA A 25 -33.87 25.89 -26.16
C ALA A 25 -32.89 27.05 -26.41
N ALA A 26 -33.02 27.73 -27.54
CA ALA A 26 -32.32 28.99 -27.79
C ALA A 26 -33.02 30.13 -27.04
N ARG A 27 -32.25 30.98 -26.35
CA ARG A 27 -32.75 32.17 -25.62
C ARG A 27 -33.26 33.25 -26.58
N GLY A 28 -34.42 33.04 -27.19
CA GLY A 28 -35.20 34.11 -27.82
C GLY A 28 -35.74 35.05 -26.75
N ARG A 29 -35.66 36.38 -27.00
CA ARG A 29 -36.31 37.39 -26.15
C ARG A 29 -37.84 37.32 -26.34
N GLY A 30 -38.47 36.35 -25.69
CA GLY A 30 -39.92 36.22 -25.62
C GLY A 30 -40.56 37.41 -24.89
N ARG A 31 -41.85 37.64 -25.15
CA ARG A 31 -42.65 38.61 -24.36
C ARG A 31 -42.58 38.23 -22.87
N PRO A 32 -42.52 39.20 -21.95
CA PRO A 32 -42.58 38.91 -20.53
C PRO A 32 -43.87 38.14 -20.20
N GLU A 33 -43.77 37.15 -19.32
CA GLU A 33 -44.91 36.39 -18.83
C GLU A 33 -45.93 37.29 -18.11
N ALA A 34 -47.20 36.89 -18.10
CA ALA A 34 -48.22 37.64 -17.40
C ALA A 34 -47.93 37.68 -15.89
N LEU A 35 -48.30 38.79 -15.23
CA LEU A 35 -48.17 38.91 -13.77
C LEU A 35 -48.90 37.76 -13.03
N LEU A 36 -50.00 37.26 -13.60
CA LEU A 36 -50.71 36.07 -13.12
C LEU A 36 -49.83 34.82 -13.15
N ASP A 37 -49.11 34.56 -14.26
CA ASP A 37 -48.21 33.41 -14.38
C ASP A 37 -47.02 33.52 -13.41
N LEU A 38 -46.37 34.69 -13.36
CA LEU A 38 -45.25 34.94 -12.46
C LEU A 38 -45.65 34.78 -10.98
N SER A 39 -46.83 35.29 -10.60
CA SER A 39 -47.36 35.16 -9.23
C SER A 39 -47.76 33.71 -8.93
N ALA A 40 -48.46 33.05 -9.85
CA ALA A 40 -48.91 31.67 -9.69
C ALA A 40 -47.72 30.69 -9.58
N LYS A 41 -46.67 30.85 -10.40
CA LYS A 41 -45.40 30.14 -10.24
C LYS A 41 -44.82 30.32 -8.84
N ARG A 42 -44.72 31.57 -8.38
CA ARG A 42 -44.10 31.88 -7.08
C ARG A 42 -44.88 31.32 -5.90
N VAL A 43 -46.21 31.23 -6.00
CA VAL A 43 -47.07 30.53 -5.01
C VAL A 43 -46.88 29.02 -5.10
N ALA A 44 -46.98 28.46 -6.31
CA ALA A 44 -46.84 27.03 -6.61
C ALA A 44 -45.42 26.46 -6.35
N GLU A 45 -44.43 27.29 -6.06
CA GLU A 45 -43.08 26.89 -5.64
C GLU A 45 -42.88 26.93 -4.11
N SER A 46 -43.85 27.39 -3.32
CA SER A 46 -43.59 27.65 -1.88
C SER A 46 -44.74 27.43 -0.92
N TRP A 47 -46.00 27.60 -1.32
CA TRP A 47 -47.14 27.44 -0.41
C TRP A 47 -47.90 26.17 -0.76
N ALA A 48 -48.30 25.42 0.27
CA ALA A 48 -49.27 24.34 0.08
C ALA A 48 -50.60 24.97 -0.34
N PHE A 49 -51.39 24.28 -1.17
CA PHE A 49 -52.58 24.91 -1.74
C PHE A 49 -53.66 25.23 -0.69
N GLU A 50 -53.76 24.38 0.34
CA GLU A 50 -54.55 24.61 1.56
C GLU A 50 -54.31 26.01 2.17
N GLN A 51 -53.05 26.47 2.23
CA GLN A 51 -52.70 27.82 2.74
C GLN A 51 -53.28 28.96 1.92
N VAL A 52 -53.57 28.72 0.64
CA VAL A 52 -54.19 29.70 -0.26
C VAL A 52 -55.70 29.70 -0.04
N GLU A 53 -56.31 28.54 0.18
CA GLU A 53 -57.75 28.39 0.42
C GLU A 53 -58.16 28.91 1.81
N GLU A 54 -57.44 28.55 2.88
CA GLU A 54 -57.69 29.08 4.22
C GLU A 54 -57.59 30.61 4.29
N ARG A 55 -56.66 31.20 3.51
CA ARG A 55 -56.40 32.64 3.53
C ARG A 55 -57.45 33.46 2.78
N PHE A 56 -58.16 32.87 1.82
CA PHE A 56 -59.08 33.59 0.94
C PHE A 56 -60.41 32.85 0.81
N SER A 57 -61.49 33.48 1.29
CA SER A 57 -62.86 32.91 1.29
C SER A 57 -63.39 32.49 -0.09
N ARG A 58 -62.75 32.91 -1.19
CA ARG A 58 -62.95 32.36 -2.53
C ARG A 58 -61.75 32.71 -3.43
N VAL A 59 -60.99 31.71 -3.87
CA VAL A 59 -59.95 31.88 -4.89
C VAL A 59 -60.62 31.87 -6.29
N PRO A 60 -60.33 32.83 -7.19
CA PRO A 60 -60.91 32.80 -8.53
C PRO A 60 -60.36 31.62 -9.35
N GLU A 61 -61.24 30.87 -10.01
CA GLU A 61 -60.89 29.70 -10.85
C GLU A 61 -59.70 29.95 -11.82
N PRO A 62 -59.59 31.09 -12.54
CA PRO A 62 -58.43 31.34 -13.41
C PRO A 62 -57.09 31.42 -12.66
N VAL A 63 -57.11 31.84 -11.39
CA VAL A 63 -55.93 31.89 -10.51
C VAL A 63 -55.62 30.49 -9.99
N GLN A 64 -56.63 29.77 -9.50
CA GLN A 64 -56.53 28.39 -9.01
C GLN A 64 -55.95 27.47 -10.10
N LYS A 65 -56.54 27.48 -11.31
CA LYS A 65 -56.03 26.74 -12.48
C LYS A 65 -54.58 27.06 -12.80
N ARG A 66 -54.13 28.31 -12.60
CA ARG A 66 -52.76 28.71 -12.89
C ARG A 66 -51.78 28.29 -11.81
N ILE A 67 -52.15 28.35 -10.53
CA ILE A 67 -51.36 27.77 -9.42
C ILE A 67 -51.18 26.27 -9.70
N VAL A 68 -52.29 25.54 -9.83
CA VAL A 68 -52.32 24.10 -10.11
C VAL A 68 -51.49 23.72 -11.35
N PHE A 69 -51.56 24.49 -12.44
CA PHE A 69 -50.76 24.26 -13.65
C PHE A 69 -49.24 24.37 -13.39
N TRP A 70 -48.84 25.34 -12.57
CA TRP A 70 -47.43 25.60 -12.22
C TRP A 70 -46.94 24.78 -11.02
N SER A 71 -47.80 24.02 -10.33
CA SER A 71 -47.39 23.11 -9.25
C SER A 71 -46.68 21.84 -9.73
N PHE A 72 -46.75 21.50 -11.03
CA PHE A 72 -46.01 20.37 -11.60
C PHE A 72 -44.53 20.73 -11.83
N PRO A 73 -43.56 19.81 -11.60
CA PRO A 73 -42.16 20.04 -11.88
C PRO A 73 -41.89 20.44 -13.34
N ARG A 74 -40.79 21.14 -13.58
CA ARG A 74 -40.44 21.71 -14.90
C ARG A 74 -39.12 21.20 -15.48
N SER A 75 -38.27 20.58 -14.67
CA SER A 75 -36.94 20.17 -15.08
C SER A 75 -36.89 18.68 -15.42
N GLU A 76 -36.56 18.36 -16.68
CA GLU A 76 -36.28 16.97 -17.07
C GLU A 76 -35.07 16.39 -16.32
N ARG A 77 -34.15 17.25 -15.84
CA ARG A 77 -32.99 16.83 -15.02
C ARG A 77 -33.43 16.27 -13.66
N GLU A 78 -34.48 16.81 -13.06
CA GLU A 78 -35.04 16.31 -11.79
C GLU A 78 -35.69 14.92 -11.98
N ILE A 79 -36.42 14.74 -13.10
CA ILE A 79 -36.98 13.43 -13.48
C ILE A 79 -35.86 12.41 -13.76
N CYS A 80 -34.78 12.82 -14.42
CA CYS A 80 -33.59 11.98 -14.63
C CYS A 80 -32.93 11.59 -13.30
N MET A 81 -32.80 12.53 -12.37
CA MET A 81 -32.28 12.26 -11.03
C MET A 81 -33.14 11.20 -10.32
N TYR A 82 -34.47 11.29 -10.39
CA TYR A 82 -35.35 10.31 -9.75
C TYR A 82 -35.61 9.02 -10.55
N SER A 83 -34.88 8.76 -11.65
CA SER A 83 -35.04 7.56 -12.48
C SER A 83 -33.72 6.85 -12.83
N SER A 84 -32.58 7.20 -12.19
CA SER A 84 -31.26 6.62 -12.54
C SER A 84 -30.26 6.63 -11.39
N LEU A 85 -29.55 5.50 -11.19
CA LEU A 85 -28.48 5.31 -10.19
C LEU A 85 -27.10 5.77 -10.69
N GLY A 86 -26.91 7.09 -10.84
CA GLY A 86 -25.60 7.75 -10.89
C GLY A 86 -24.81 7.69 -12.22
N TYR A 87 -24.81 8.83 -12.93
CA TYR A 87 -24.02 9.20 -14.12
C TYR A 87 -24.18 8.31 -15.38
N PRO A 88 -24.14 8.88 -16.61
CA PRO A 88 -24.19 8.10 -17.85
C PRO A 88 -23.09 7.02 -17.92
N PRO A 89 -23.37 5.88 -18.60
CA PRO A 89 -22.34 4.87 -18.86
C PRO A 89 -21.17 5.48 -19.65
N PRO A 90 -19.96 4.91 -19.53
CA PRO A 90 -18.82 5.32 -20.35
C PRO A 90 -19.16 5.22 -21.84
N GLU A 91 -18.50 6.08 -22.63
CA GLU A 91 -18.80 6.38 -24.03
C GLU A 91 -19.15 5.15 -24.88
N GLY A 92 -20.30 5.20 -25.56
CA GLY A 92 -20.67 4.28 -26.65
C GLY A 92 -21.82 3.32 -26.38
N GLU A 93 -22.18 3.03 -25.12
CA GLU A 93 -23.33 2.18 -24.80
C GLU A 93 -24.58 3.00 -24.46
N HIS A 94 -25.45 3.20 -25.45
CA HIS A 94 -26.86 3.51 -25.20
C HIS A 94 -27.56 2.28 -24.60
N ASP A 95 -27.30 1.98 -23.32
CA ASP A 95 -27.97 0.86 -22.66
C ASP A 95 -29.46 1.19 -22.48
N ALA A 96 -30.30 0.58 -23.32
CA ALA A 96 -31.76 0.75 -23.34
C ALA A 96 -32.45 0.28 -22.04
N ARG A 97 -31.67 -0.22 -21.08
CA ARG A 97 -32.09 -0.59 -19.72
C ARG A 97 -32.27 0.60 -18.78
N VAL A 98 -31.62 1.75 -19.02
CA VAL A 98 -31.74 2.92 -18.13
C VAL A 98 -33.18 3.46 -18.17
N PRO A 99 -33.91 3.54 -17.03
CA PRO A 99 -35.32 3.92 -17.03
C PRO A 99 -35.60 5.28 -17.66
N PHE A 100 -34.71 6.26 -17.47
CA PHE A 100 -34.84 7.58 -18.10
C PHE A 100 -34.82 7.50 -19.63
N THR A 101 -33.80 6.83 -20.20
CA THR A 101 -33.63 6.67 -21.65
C THR A 101 -34.79 5.91 -22.28
N ARG A 102 -35.25 4.84 -21.62
CA ARG A 102 -36.42 4.07 -22.08
C ARG A 102 -37.72 4.89 -22.00
N GLY A 103 -37.91 5.68 -20.94
CA GLY A 103 -39.06 6.59 -20.81
C GLY A 103 -39.07 7.71 -21.87
N LEU A 104 -37.88 8.24 -22.20
CA LEU A 104 -37.71 9.19 -23.31
C LEU A 104 -38.06 8.54 -24.67
N HIS A 105 -37.64 7.30 -24.91
CA HIS A 105 -38.00 6.56 -26.13
C HIS A 105 -39.51 6.30 -26.23
N LEU A 106 -40.16 5.89 -25.14
CA LEU A 106 -41.62 5.71 -25.08
C LEU A 106 -42.37 7.01 -25.41
N LEU A 107 -41.90 8.16 -24.88
CA LEU A 107 -42.46 9.46 -25.26
C LEU A 107 -42.28 9.76 -26.75
N GLN A 108 -41.07 9.56 -27.29
CA GLN A 108 -40.74 9.80 -28.70
C GLN A 108 -41.49 8.89 -29.67
N SER A 109 -41.81 7.65 -29.26
CA SER A 109 -42.61 6.71 -30.06
C SER A 109 -44.12 6.97 -29.98
N GLY A 110 -44.58 8.00 -29.26
CA GLY A 110 -46.00 8.31 -29.09
C GLY A 110 -46.75 7.31 -28.20
N ALA A 111 -46.07 6.64 -27.27
CA ALA A 111 -46.67 5.62 -26.39
C ALA A 111 -47.64 6.18 -25.34
N VAL A 112 -47.62 7.49 -25.09
CA VAL A 112 -48.36 8.14 -23.99
C VAL A 112 -49.72 8.64 -24.50
N ASP A 113 -50.80 8.17 -23.89
CA ASP A 113 -52.19 8.41 -24.31
C ASP A 113 -53.09 8.69 -23.08
N ARG A 114 -54.25 9.34 -23.31
CA ARG A 114 -55.27 9.67 -22.29
C ARG A 114 -54.74 10.43 -21.07
N VAL A 115 -53.85 11.39 -21.28
CA VAL A 115 -53.26 12.19 -20.20
C VAL A 115 -54.27 13.23 -19.68
N LEU A 116 -54.57 13.16 -18.38
CA LEU A 116 -55.49 14.06 -17.68
C LEU A 116 -54.84 14.56 -16.39
N GLN A 117 -54.90 15.88 -16.15
CA GLN A 117 -54.57 16.47 -14.86
C GLN A 117 -55.86 16.93 -14.16
N VAL A 118 -56.13 16.40 -12.97
CA VAL A 118 -57.21 16.86 -12.08
C VAL A 118 -56.56 17.41 -10.82
N GLY A 119 -56.62 18.73 -10.63
CA GLY A 119 -55.92 19.39 -9.54
C GLY A 119 -54.43 19.03 -9.52
N PHE A 120 -53.99 18.53 -8.37
CA PHE A 120 -52.61 18.13 -8.05
C PHE A 120 -52.30 16.66 -8.39
N HIS A 121 -53.14 16.03 -9.21
CA HIS A 121 -53.01 14.65 -9.65
C HIS A 121 -52.99 14.55 -11.17
N LEU A 122 -52.01 13.83 -11.72
CA LEU A 122 -51.81 13.58 -13.14
C LEU A 122 -51.95 12.08 -13.38
N SER A 123 -52.78 11.68 -14.34
CA SER A 123 -52.89 10.28 -14.78
C SER A 123 -52.76 10.15 -16.29
N GLY A 124 -52.37 8.95 -16.73
CA GLY A 124 -52.22 8.64 -18.15
C GLY A 124 -51.98 7.15 -18.39
N ASN A 125 -52.06 6.75 -19.65
CA ASN A 125 -51.82 5.38 -20.09
C ASN A 125 -50.58 5.33 -20.98
N ILE A 126 -49.67 4.39 -20.70
CA ILE A 126 -48.45 4.17 -21.48
C ILE A 126 -48.57 2.82 -22.17
N ARG A 127 -48.43 2.82 -23.50
CA ARG A 127 -48.47 1.62 -24.33
C ARG A 127 -47.07 1.15 -24.66
N GLU A 128 -46.65 0.05 -24.06
CA GLU A 128 -45.33 -0.51 -24.33
C GLU A 128 -45.41 -1.63 -25.38
N PRO A 129 -44.73 -1.51 -26.52
CA PRO A 129 -44.65 -2.60 -27.48
C PRO A 129 -43.89 -3.79 -26.86
N GLY A 130 -44.48 -4.97 -26.92
CA GLY A 130 -43.85 -6.20 -26.45
C GLY A 130 -42.65 -6.61 -27.31
N SER A 131 -41.88 -7.59 -26.80
CA SER A 131 -40.87 -8.31 -27.60
C SER A 131 -41.49 -8.89 -28.88
N PRO A 132 -40.72 -9.17 -29.95
CA PRO A 132 -41.27 -9.71 -31.19
C PRO A 132 -42.09 -11.00 -30.99
N GLY A 133 -43.43 -10.88 -31.07
CA GLY A 133 -44.38 -11.98 -30.81
C GLY A 133 -45.24 -11.84 -29.53
N GLU A 134 -44.95 -10.88 -28.65
CA GLU A 134 -45.78 -10.54 -27.49
C GLU A 134 -46.79 -9.41 -27.80
N PRO A 135 -47.96 -9.39 -27.14
CA PRO A 135 -48.93 -8.30 -27.28
C PRO A 135 -48.42 -6.99 -26.66
N GLU A 136 -48.93 -5.87 -27.19
CA GLU A 136 -48.77 -4.52 -26.62
C GLU A 136 -49.32 -4.49 -25.18
N ARG A 137 -48.52 -3.99 -24.24
CA ARG A 137 -48.88 -3.92 -22.81
C ARG A 137 -49.32 -2.51 -22.45
N LEU A 138 -50.46 -2.39 -21.77
CA LEU A 138 -51.03 -1.12 -21.33
C LEU A 138 -50.77 -0.91 -19.84
N TYR A 139 -49.98 0.10 -19.50
CA TYR A 139 -49.69 0.47 -18.13
C TYR A 139 -50.43 1.76 -17.75
N HIS A 140 -51.27 1.70 -16.72
CA HIS A 140 -51.84 2.89 -16.12
C HIS A 140 -50.84 3.49 -15.13
N VAL A 141 -50.63 4.80 -15.22
CA VAL A 141 -49.71 5.56 -14.37
C VAL A 141 -50.45 6.74 -13.78
N SER A 142 -50.24 6.96 -12.48
CA SER A 142 -50.69 8.13 -11.77
C SER A 142 -49.56 8.76 -10.95
N ILE A 143 -49.58 10.09 -10.87
CA ILE A 143 -48.52 10.93 -10.28
C ILE A 143 -49.23 12.04 -9.50
N SER A 144 -49.02 12.06 -8.19
CA SER A 144 -49.39 13.21 -7.35
C SER A 144 -48.18 14.11 -7.16
N PHE A 145 -48.42 15.42 -7.13
CA PHE A 145 -47.35 16.41 -7.06
C PHE A 145 -47.80 17.61 -6.24
N ASP A 146 -46.86 18.26 -5.58
CA ASP A 146 -47.09 19.48 -4.81
C ASP A 146 -45.83 20.34 -4.81
N ARG A 147 -45.99 21.66 -4.69
CA ARG A 147 -44.91 22.64 -4.60
C ARG A 147 -43.73 22.40 -5.56
N CYS A 148 -44.04 22.03 -6.82
CA CYS A 148 -43.11 21.70 -7.90
C CYS A 148 -42.31 20.39 -7.77
N LYS A 149 -42.77 19.44 -6.96
CA LYS A 149 -42.15 18.11 -6.77
C LYS A 149 -43.19 17.00 -6.97
N ILE A 150 -42.78 15.85 -7.47
CA ILE A 150 -43.62 14.64 -7.45
C ILE A 150 -43.59 14.07 -6.04
N THR A 151 -44.75 13.97 -5.38
CA THR A 151 -44.88 13.51 -3.98
C THR A 151 -45.25 12.03 -3.89
N SER A 152 -45.99 11.49 -4.87
CA SER A 152 -46.20 10.06 -5.03
C SER A 152 -46.35 9.64 -6.49
N VAL A 153 -46.00 8.39 -6.77
CA VAL A 153 -46.20 7.76 -8.08
C VAL A 153 -46.84 6.39 -7.88
N SER A 154 -47.66 5.98 -8.84
CA SER A 154 -48.15 4.61 -8.95
C SER A 154 -48.14 4.21 -10.42
N CYS A 155 -47.72 2.98 -10.70
CA CYS A 155 -47.67 2.43 -12.05
C CYS A 155 -48.08 0.96 -12.00
N GLY A 156 -48.96 0.54 -12.90
CA GLY A 156 -49.38 -0.86 -13.04
C GLY A 156 -48.31 -1.81 -13.60
N CYS A 157 -47.02 -1.49 -13.48
CA CYS A 157 -45.92 -2.34 -13.89
C CYS A 157 -45.32 -3.07 -12.68
N ASP A 158 -44.86 -4.32 -12.87
CA ASP A 158 -44.20 -5.10 -11.81
C ASP A 158 -42.79 -4.58 -11.42
N ASN A 159 -42.42 -3.35 -11.80
CA ASN A 159 -41.10 -2.82 -11.56
C ASN A 159 -40.93 -2.40 -10.08
N ARG A 160 -40.07 -3.15 -9.37
CA ARG A 160 -39.64 -2.85 -8.01
C ARG A 160 -38.22 -2.31 -8.03
N ASP A 161 -38.04 -1.14 -8.63
CA ASP A 161 -36.78 -0.38 -8.61
C ASP A 161 -36.90 0.79 -7.64
N LEU A 162 -35.78 1.15 -6.98
CA LEU A 162 -35.66 2.27 -6.03
C LEU A 162 -36.04 3.65 -6.61
N PHE A 163 -36.26 3.73 -7.92
CA PHE A 163 -36.38 4.94 -8.72
C PHE A 163 -37.47 4.77 -9.77
N TYR A 164 -37.98 5.89 -10.29
CA TYR A 164 -39.12 5.93 -11.19
C TYR A 164 -38.90 5.05 -12.44
N CYS A 165 -39.87 4.17 -12.71
CA CYS A 165 -39.85 3.33 -13.89
C CYS A 165 -39.99 4.17 -15.18
N ALA A 166 -39.66 3.55 -16.32
CA ALA A 166 -39.73 4.19 -17.63
C ALA A 166 -41.13 4.77 -17.96
N HIS A 167 -42.22 4.17 -17.46
CA HIS A 167 -43.59 4.66 -17.69
C HIS A 167 -43.89 5.95 -16.91
N VAL A 168 -43.44 6.04 -15.65
CA VAL A 168 -43.52 7.27 -14.83
C VAL A 168 -42.68 8.39 -15.45
N VAL A 169 -41.48 8.07 -15.95
CA VAL A 169 -40.66 9.02 -16.71
C VAL A 169 -41.40 9.51 -17.96
N ALA A 170 -41.95 8.60 -18.77
CA ALA A 170 -42.64 8.95 -20.00
C ALA A 170 -43.82 9.91 -19.77
N LEU A 171 -44.65 9.64 -18.76
CA LEU A 171 -45.77 10.53 -18.38
C LEU A 171 -45.28 11.89 -17.85
N SER A 172 -44.24 11.89 -17.02
CA SER A 172 -43.64 13.13 -16.48
C SER A 172 -43.07 14.01 -17.58
N LEU A 173 -42.29 13.43 -18.51
CA LEU A 173 -41.72 14.13 -19.65
C LEU A 173 -42.80 14.60 -20.62
N TYR A 174 -43.88 13.83 -20.83
CA TYR A 174 -45.05 14.29 -21.60
C TYR A 174 -45.64 15.55 -20.98
N ARG A 175 -45.90 15.56 -19.65
CA ARG A 175 -46.47 16.71 -18.96
C ARG A 175 -45.55 17.95 -18.93
N ILE A 176 -44.23 17.75 -18.98
CA ILE A 176 -43.25 18.85 -19.10
C ILE A 176 -43.28 19.43 -20.53
N ARG A 177 -43.11 18.60 -21.56
CA ARG A 177 -42.99 19.06 -22.96
C ARG A 177 -44.31 19.51 -23.60
N HIS A 178 -45.41 18.87 -23.20
CA HIS A 178 -46.75 19.08 -23.76
C HIS A 178 -47.70 19.74 -22.74
N ALA A 179 -47.15 20.56 -21.82
CA ALA A 179 -47.88 21.16 -20.70
C ALA A 179 -49.21 21.84 -21.06
N HIS A 180 -49.28 22.52 -22.22
CA HIS A 180 -50.49 23.21 -22.69
C HIS A 180 -51.48 22.31 -23.46
N GLN A 181 -51.09 21.08 -23.80
CA GLN A 181 -51.92 20.10 -24.50
C GLN A 181 -52.61 19.12 -23.54
N VAL A 182 -52.11 18.98 -22.31
CA VAL A 182 -52.73 18.18 -21.25
C VAL A 182 -54.03 18.84 -20.80
N GLU A 183 -55.12 18.06 -20.75
CA GLU A 183 -56.39 18.54 -20.21
C GLU A 183 -56.26 18.79 -18.71
N LEU A 184 -56.50 20.03 -18.28
CA LEU A 184 -56.45 20.45 -16.88
C LEU A 184 -57.84 20.73 -16.32
N ARG A 185 -58.20 20.03 -15.24
CA ARG A 185 -59.36 20.29 -14.39
C ARG A 185 -58.91 20.76 -13.01
N LEU A 186 -59.79 21.48 -12.32
CA LEU A 186 -59.62 21.80 -10.90
C LEU A 186 -59.75 20.51 -10.04
N PRO A 187 -59.40 20.55 -8.74
CA PRO A 187 -59.68 19.46 -7.82
C PRO A 187 -61.14 18.97 -7.91
N ILE A 188 -61.37 17.68 -7.69
CA ILE A 188 -62.69 17.07 -7.91
C ILE A 188 -63.73 17.62 -6.92
N SER A 189 -63.32 18.04 -5.73
CA SER A 189 -64.13 18.79 -4.75
C SER A 189 -64.82 20.02 -5.35
N GLU A 190 -64.12 20.82 -6.17
CA GLU A 190 -64.72 21.96 -6.90
C GLU A 190 -65.80 21.51 -7.88
N THR A 191 -65.61 20.36 -8.53
CA THR A 191 -66.59 19.80 -9.46
C THR A 191 -67.82 19.25 -8.71
N LEU A 192 -67.61 18.64 -7.54
CA LEU A 192 -68.67 18.10 -6.68
C LEU A 192 -69.47 19.22 -6.00
N SER A 193 -68.82 20.30 -5.55
CA SER A 193 -69.49 21.45 -4.89
C SER A 193 -70.44 22.21 -5.83
N GLN A 194 -70.19 22.14 -7.14
CA GLN A 194 -71.03 22.72 -8.18
C GLN A 194 -72.24 21.85 -8.56
N MET A 195 -72.28 20.57 -8.13
CA MET A 195 -73.41 19.68 -8.40
C MET A 195 -74.54 19.88 -7.40
N ASN A 196 -75.78 19.95 -7.90
CA ASN A 196 -76.94 19.82 -7.03
C ASN A 196 -77.18 18.35 -6.62
N ARG A 197 -78.08 18.14 -5.64
CA ARG A 197 -78.40 16.81 -5.11
C ARG A 197 -78.72 15.76 -6.19
N ASP A 198 -79.52 16.11 -7.19
CA ASP A 198 -79.95 15.17 -8.23
C ASP A 198 -78.80 14.82 -9.20
N GLN A 199 -77.91 15.78 -9.46
CA GLN A 199 -76.69 15.56 -10.24
C GLN A 199 -75.70 14.67 -9.48
N LEU A 200 -75.49 14.95 -8.19
CA LEU A 200 -74.60 14.16 -7.33
C LEU A 200 -75.09 12.72 -7.17
N GLN A 201 -76.40 12.53 -6.95
CA GLN A 201 -77.02 11.20 -6.89
C GLN A 201 -76.83 10.43 -8.19
N LYS A 202 -77.04 11.07 -9.35
CA LYS A 202 -76.77 10.46 -10.66
C LYS A 202 -75.30 10.11 -10.82
N PHE A 203 -74.38 11.03 -10.48
CA PHE A 203 -72.94 10.79 -10.57
C PHE A 203 -72.53 9.53 -9.79
N VAL A 204 -72.96 9.39 -8.53
CA VAL A 204 -72.68 8.21 -7.71
C VAL A 204 -73.30 6.93 -8.31
N GLN A 205 -74.54 6.99 -8.81
CA GLN A 205 -75.18 5.85 -9.48
C GLN A 205 -74.42 5.38 -10.73
N TYR A 206 -73.97 6.31 -11.58
CA TYR A 206 -73.18 5.98 -12.77
C TYR A 206 -71.76 5.49 -12.42
N LEU A 207 -71.13 6.05 -11.38
CA LEU A 207 -69.82 5.61 -10.89
C LEU A 207 -69.87 4.17 -10.37
N ILE A 208 -70.86 3.85 -9.54
CA ILE A 208 -71.10 2.48 -9.05
C ILE A 208 -71.41 1.55 -10.23
N SER A 209 -72.25 1.96 -11.19
CA SER A 209 -72.54 1.14 -12.37
C SER A 209 -71.28 0.84 -13.21
N ALA A 210 -70.39 1.81 -13.38
CA ALA A 210 -69.18 1.68 -14.18
C ALA A 210 -68.12 0.79 -13.51
N HIS A 211 -67.95 0.88 -12.18
CA HIS A 211 -66.91 0.19 -11.42
C HIS A 211 -67.48 -0.74 -10.34
N HIS A 212 -68.62 -1.38 -10.59
CA HIS A 212 -69.34 -2.18 -9.57
C HIS A 212 -68.53 -3.33 -8.97
N THR A 213 -67.53 -3.86 -9.67
CA THR A 213 -66.63 -4.91 -9.16
C THR A 213 -65.62 -4.40 -8.13
N GLU A 214 -65.21 -3.14 -8.23
CA GLU A 214 -64.13 -2.55 -7.41
C GLU A 214 -64.70 -1.63 -6.32
N VAL A 215 -65.74 -0.87 -6.65
CA VAL A 215 -66.25 0.23 -5.80
C VAL A 215 -67.43 -0.20 -4.93
N LEU A 216 -68.26 -1.16 -5.36
CA LEU A 216 -69.52 -1.48 -4.67
C LEU A 216 -69.35 -1.88 -3.19
N PRO A 217 -68.39 -2.73 -2.78
CA PRO A 217 -68.22 -3.08 -1.36
C PRO A 217 -67.81 -1.89 -0.48
N THR A 218 -67.05 -0.95 -1.04
CA THR A 218 -66.61 0.27 -0.35
C THR A 218 -67.73 1.31 -0.32
N ALA A 219 -68.46 1.49 -1.43
CA ALA A 219 -69.61 2.38 -1.50
C ALA A 219 -70.74 1.96 -0.56
N GLN A 220 -71.01 0.65 -0.42
CA GLN A 220 -72.00 0.15 0.54
C GLN A 220 -71.56 0.46 1.98
N ARG A 221 -70.31 0.18 2.33
CA ARG A 221 -69.76 0.46 3.68
C ARG A 221 -69.87 1.95 4.03
N LEU A 222 -69.48 2.83 3.12
CA LEU A 222 -69.59 4.28 3.31
C LEU A 222 -71.05 4.75 3.42
N ALA A 223 -71.96 4.15 2.65
CA ALA A 223 -73.39 4.44 2.77
C ALA A 223 -73.96 4.01 4.14
N ASP A 224 -73.59 2.81 4.62
CA ASP A 224 -74.00 2.30 5.94
C ASP A 224 -73.45 3.18 7.07
N GLU A 225 -72.19 3.63 6.97
CA GLU A 225 -71.56 4.56 7.92
C GLU A 225 -72.24 5.94 7.91
N ILE A 226 -72.55 6.52 6.74
CA ILE A 226 -73.24 7.82 6.64
C ILE A 226 -74.67 7.75 7.21
N LEU A 227 -75.37 6.62 7.03
CA LEU A 227 -76.71 6.41 7.58
C LEU A 227 -76.71 6.18 9.11
N LEU A 228 -75.56 5.83 9.71
CA LEU A 228 -75.42 5.65 11.15
C LEU A 228 -75.22 6.99 11.87
N LEU A 229 -76.23 7.42 12.63
CA LEU A 229 -76.15 8.60 13.49
C LEU A 229 -75.01 8.46 14.53
N GLY A 230 -74.02 9.34 14.45
CA GLY A 230 -72.86 9.38 15.36
C GLY A 230 -71.59 8.69 14.83
N SER A 231 -71.57 8.24 13.58
CA SER A 231 -70.34 7.78 12.90
C SER A 231 -69.35 8.93 12.67
N GLU A 232 -68.05 8.60 12.62
CA GLU A 232 -66.97 9.59 12.46
C GLU A 232 -67.09 10.38 11.14
N ILE A 233 -67.57 9.74 10.06
CA ILE A 233 -67.81 10.40 8.76
C ILE A 233 -68.86 11.52 8.83
N ASN A 234 -69.78 11.48 9.81
CA ASN A 234 -70.76 12.53 10.07
C ASN A 234 -70.26 13.61 11.05
N LEU A 235 -69.07 13.44 11.65
CA LEU A 235 -68.43 14.43 12.53
C LEU A 235 -67.46 15.37 11.77
N VAL A 236 -67.09 15.02 10.53
CA VAL A 236 -66.23 15.81 9.66
C VAL A 236 -67.02 16.45 8.52
N ASN A 237 -66.52 17.56 7.97
CA ASN A 237 -67.19 18.28 6.88
C ASN A 237 -67.16 17.53 5.53
N GLY A 238 -66.28 16.53 5.39
CA GLY A 238 -66.12 15.71 4.20
C GLY A 238 -64.85 14.86 4.27
N ALA A 239 -64.70 13.92 3.35
CA ALA A 239 -63.45 13.18 3.16
C ALA A 239 -62.40 14.07 2.45
N PRO A 240 -61.09 13.87 2.71
CA PRO A 240 -60.03 14.61 2.03
C PRO A 240 -60.04 14.31 0.52
N ASP A 241 -59.89 15.36 -0.29
CA ASP A 241 -59.85 15.26 -1.75
C ASP A 241 -58.44 14.87 -2.22
N PRO A 242 -58.23 13.68 -2.83
CA PRO A 242 -56.92 13.22 -3.29
C PRO A 242 -56.34 14.06 -4.45
N THR A 243 -57.10 15.01 -5.00
CA THR A 243 -56.70 15.93 -6.06
C THR A 243 -56.53 17.38 -5.60
N ALA A 244 -56.84 17.72 -4.33
CA ALA A 244 -56.70 19.07 -3.79
C ALA A 244 -55.25 19.50 -3.53
N GLY A 245 -54.32 18.53 -3.46
CA GLY A 245 -52.91 18.76 -3.16
C GLY A 245 -52.55 18.28 -1.76
N ALA A 246 -51.28 18.47 -1.39
CA ALA A 246 -50.80 18.15 -0.05
C ALA A 246 -51.15 19.29 0.94
N GLY A 247 -51.35 18.93 2.20
CA GLY A 247 -51.68 19.86 3.27
C GLY A 247 -50.51 20.72 3.76
N ILE A 248 -50.78 21.59 4.73
CA ILE A 248 -49.78 22.50 5.31
C ILE A 248 -48.62 21.73 5.95
N GLU A 249 -48.95 20.71 6.75
CA GLU A 249 -47.98 19.91 7.51
C GLU A 249 -47.33 18.78 6.67
N ASP A 250 -47.86 18.51 5.47
CA ASP A 250 -47.35 17.46 4.60
C ASP A 250 -45.94 17.78 4.06
N ALA A 251 -45.10 16.75 4.05
CA ALA A 251 -43.71 16.84 3.64
C ALA A 251 -43.55 17.18 2.14
N ASN A 252 -43.05 18.38 1.86
CA ASN A 252 -42.68 18.81 0.51
C ASN A 252 -41.33 18.20 0.06
N CYS A 253 -41.29 16.89 -0.11
CA CYS A 253 -40.14 16.15 -0.64
C CYS A 253 -40.51 15.40 -1.92
N TRP A 254 -39.52 15.16 -2.78
CA TRP A 254 -39.70 14.25 -3.90
C TRP A 254 -40.01 12.83 -3.42
N HIS A 255 -40.79 12.09 -4.19
CA HIS A 255 -41.15 10.72 -3.86
C HIS A 255 -39.91 9.82 -3.84
N LEU A 256 -39.79 9.03 -2.78
CA LEU A 256 -38.70 8.11 -2.51
C LEU A 256 -39.30 6.90 -1.76
N ASP A 257 -39.11 5.69 -2.27
CA ASP A 257 -39.61 4.47 -1.65
C ASP A 257 -38.67 4.04 -0.50
N GLU A 258 -39.09 4.32 0.74
CA GLU A 258 -38.28 4.03 1.92
C GLU A 258 -38.17 2.53 2.21
N GLU A 259 -39.27 1.78 2.04
CA GLU A 259 -39.30 0.33 2.28
C GLU A 259 -38.36 -0.39 1.31
N GLN A 260 -38.39 0.01 0.02
CA GLN A 260 -37.50 -0.59 -0.96
C GLN A 260 -36.02 -0.22 -0.71
N ILE A 261 -35.71 1.03 -0.31
CA ILE A 261 -34.35 1.40 0.08
C ILE A 261 -33.85 0.55 1.24
N GLN A 262 -34.67 0.39 2.29
CA GLN A 262 -34.31 -0.42 3.46
C GLN A 262 -34.05 -1.87 3.07
N GLU A 263 -35.00 -2.50 2.37
CA GLU A 263 -34.90 -3.91 1.99
C GLU A 263 -33.74 -4.15 0.99
N GLN A 264 -33.48 -3.22 0.07
CA GLN A 264 -32.34 -3.35 -0.85
C GLN A 264 -30.99 -3.22 -0.13
N VAL A 265 -30.81 -2.26 0.77
CA VAL A 265 -29.56 -2.15 1.56
C VAL A 265 -29.34 -3.41 2.40
N LYS A 266 -30.40 -3.92 3.04
CA LYS A 266 -30.40 -5.16 3.82
C LYS A 266 -30.04 -6.40 2.99
N GLN A 267 -30.55 -6.51 1.76
CA GLN A 267 -30.15 -7.56 0.81
C GLN A 267 -28.68 -7.44 0.39
N LEU A 268 -28.18 -6.22 0.17
CA LEU A 268 -26.77 -5.99 -0.18
C LEU A 268 -25.82 -6.28 0.98
N LEU A 269 -26.22 -6.00 2.21
CA LEU A 269 -25.43 -6.32 3.41
C LEU A 269 -25.40 -7.83 3.69
N SER A 270 -26.54 -8.53 3.51
CA SER A 270 -26.66 -9.97 3.80
C SER A 270 -26.06 -10.87 2.70
N ASN A 271 -26.07 -10.45 1.44
CA ASN A 271 -25.43 -11.18 0.34
C ASN A 271 -23.89 -11.11 0.44
N GLY A 272 -23.28 -12.09 1.11
CA GLY A 272 -21.82 -12.16 1.40
C GLY A 272 -20.84 -12.20 0.21
N GLY A 273 -21.30 -11.97 -1.02
CA GLY A 273 -20.48 -11.81 -2.23
C GLY A 273 -19.96 -10.38 -2.40
N TYR A 274 -18.95 -10.00 -1.61
CA TYR A 274 -18.43 -8.63 -1.45
C TYR A 274 -17.98 -7.85 -2.71
N TYR A 275 -18.01 -8.41 -3.92
CA TYR A 275 -17.62 -7.67 -5.13
C TYR A 275 -18.79 -6.87 -5.72
N GLY A 276 -19.89 -7.53 -6.10
CA GLY A 276 -21.06 -6.86 -6.68
C GLY A 276 -21.85 -6.01 -5.68
N ALA A 277 -22.11 -6.55 -4.48
CA ALA A 277 -22.91 -5.85 -3.48
C ALA A 277 -22.25 -4.57 -2.95
N SER A 278 -20.92 -4.58 -2.80
CA SER A 278 -20.17 -3.37 -2.41
C SER A 278 -20.24 -2.29 -3.48
N GLN A 279 -20.18 -2.65 -4.77
CA GLN A 279 -20.30 -1.67 -5.85
C GLN A 279 -21.70 -1.02 -5.89
N GLN A 280 -22.76 -1.80 -5.69
CA GLN A 280 -24.13 -1.26 -5.65
C GLN A 280 -24.36 -0.32 -4.45
N LEU A 281 -23.83 -0.65 -3.27
CA LEU A 281 -23.85 0.27 -2.12
C LEU A 281 -23.10 1.59 -2.40
N ARG A 282 -21.96 1.53 -3.13
CA ARG A 282 -21.24 2.74 -3.57
C ARG A 282 -22.02 3.54 -4.60
N SER A 283 -22.77 2.91 -5.50
CA SER A 283 -23.71 3.61 -6.39
C SER A 283 -24.81 4.33 -5.61
N MET A 284 -25.32 3.73 -4.53
CA MET A 284 -26.28 4.39 -3.62
C MET A 284 -25.64 5.57 -2.86
N PHE A 285 -24.40 5.44 -2.37
CA PHE A 285 -23.65 6.56 -1.78
C PHE A 285 -23.37 7.70 -2.77
N SER A 286 -23.03 7.37 -4.01
CA SER A 286 -22.93 8.35 -5.10
C SER A 286 -24.27 9.05 -5.36
N LYS A 287 -25.39 8.32 -5.22
CA LYS A 287 -26.73 8.88 -5.40
C LYS A 287 -27.12 9.84 -4.27
N VAL A 288 -26.80 9.51 -3.03
CA VAL A 288 -26.90 10.44 -1.89
C VAL A 288 -26.11 11.72 -2.17
N ARG A 289 -24.87 11.60 -2.67
CA ARG A 289 -24.03 12.76 -3.02
C ARG A 289 -24.64 13.62 -4.13
N GLU A 290 -25.24 13.02 -5.15
CA GLU A 290 -25.99 13.70 -6.21
C GLU A 290 -27.19 14.49 -5.65
N MET A 291 -28.01 13.86 -4.80
CA MET A 291 -29.13 14.51 -4.13
C MET A 291 -28.68 15.69 -3.25
N LEU A 292 -27.60 15.53 -2.48
CA LEU A 292 -27.06 16.60 -1.63
C LEU A 292 -26.53 17.79 -2.46
N ARG A 293 -25.89 17.54 -3.62
CA ARG A 293 -25.49 18.60 -4.57
C ARG A 293 -26.68 19.39 -5.10
N MET A 294 -27.77 18.69 -5.41
CA MET A 294 -29.04 19.31 -5.83
C MET A 294 -29.84 19.93 -4.67
N ARG A 295 -29.28 19.94 -3.44
CA ARG A 295 -29.90 20.45 -2.20
C ARG A 295 -31.21 19.74 -1.84
N ASP A 296 -31.33 18.47 -2.20
CA ASP A 296 -32.52 17.67 -1.93
C ASP A 296 -32.48 17.10 -0.50
N SER A 297 -33.57 17.30 0.24
CA SER A 297 -33.82 16.71 1.56
C SER A 297 -33.71 15.18 1.55
N ASN A 298 -34.00 14.54 0.42
CA ASN A 298 -33.91 13.10 0.26
C ASN A 298 -32.47 12.56 0.34
N GLY A 299 -31.44 13.39 0.11
CA GLY A 299 -30.05 12.97 0.33
C GLY A 299 -29.80 12.57 1.79
N ALA A 300 -30.21 13.42 2.73
CA ALA A 300 -30.12 13.13 4.16
C ALA A 300 -31.07 11.99 4.57
N ARG A 301 -32.30 11.97 4.06
CA ARG A 301 -33.31 10.95 4.36
C ARG A 301 -32.88 9.54 3.90
N MET A 302 -32.37 9.42 2.69
CA MET A 302 -31.78 8.17 2.17
C MET A 302 -30.57 7.73 3.01
N LEU A 303 -29.72 8.67 3.44
CA LEU A 303 -28.58 8.36 4.30
C LEU A 303 -29.00 7.84 5.69
N ILE A 304 -30.09 8.35 6.27
CA ILE A 304 -30.69 7.81 7.52
C ILE A 304 -31.07 6.34 7.31
N LEU A 305 -31.87 6.04 6.29
CA LEU A 305 -32.33 4.68 5.99
C LEU A 305 -31.14 3.72 5.76
N MET A 306 -30.11 4.16 5.01
CA MET A 306 -28.89 3.38 4.83
C MET A 306 -28.15 3.14 6.16
N THR A 307 -28.00 4.17 7.00
CA THR A 307 -27.28 4.06 8.29
C THR A 307 -28.00 3.12 9.25
N GLU A 308 -29.32 3.17 9.32
CA GLU A 308 -30.11 2.26 10.15
C GLU A 308 -30.01 0.79 9.70
N GLN A 309 -29.96 0.52 8.40
CA GLN A 309 -29.74 -0.84 7.90
C GLN A 309 -28.30 -1.34 8.11
N PHE A 310 -27.31 -0.45 8.01
CA PHE A 310 -25.92 -0.76 8.37
C PHE A 310 -25.79 -1.14 9.86
N LEU A 311 -26.45 -0.42 10.76
CA LEU A 311 -26.49 -0.74 12.20
C LEU A 311 -27.24 -2.04 12.53
N GLN A 312 -28.12 -2.50 11.64
CA GLN A 312 -28.85 -3.77 11.75
C GLN A 312 -28.08 -4.98 11.19
N ASP A 313 -26.85 -4.80 10.69
CA ASP A 313 -26.02 -5.91 10.19
C ASP A 313 -25.66 -6.90 11.33
N PRO A 314 -26.14 -8.17 11.29
CA PRO A 314 -25.89 -9.14 12.35
C PRO A 314 -24.40 -9.49 12.52
N ARG A 315 -23.54 -9.17 11.54
CA ARG A 315 -22.09 -9.36 11.64
C ARG A 315 -21.43 -8.45 12.67
N LEU A 316 -21.98 -7.26 12.93
CA LEU A 316 -21.42 -6.32 13.92
C LEU A 316 -21.41 -6.93 15.33
N ALA A 317 -22.52 -7.55 15.72
CA ALA A 317 -22.63 -8.28 16.98
C ALA A 317 -21.66 -9.47 17.05
N LEU A 318 -21.50 -10.22 15.94
CA LEU A 318 -20.56 -11.35 15.87
C LEU A 318 -19.09 -10.91 15.99
N TRP A 319 -18.69 -9.85 15.29
CA TRP A 319 -17.34 -9.30 15.36
C TRP A 319 -17.00 -8.81 16.77
N ARG A 320 -17.92 -8.08 17.42
CA ARG A 320 -17.76 -7.65 18.82
C ARG A 320 -17.66 -8.83 19.79
N GLN A 321 -18.53 -9.84 19.67
CA GLN A 321 -18.48 -11.04 20.53
C GLN A 321 -17.20 -11.87 20.36
N GLN A 322 -16.63 -11.90 19.15
CA GLN A 322 -15.42 -12.66 18.84
C GLN A 322 -14.12 -11.86 19.09
N GLY A 323 -14.21 -10.58 19.44
CA GLY A 323 -13.05 -9.66 19.48
C GLY A 323 -12.39 -9.50 18.10
N ALA A 324 -13.10 -9.83 17.03
CA ALA A 324 -12.59 -9.86 15.67
C ALA A 324 -12.75 -8.49 14.99
N GLY A 325 -11.71 -8.04 14.28
CA GLY A 325 -11.78 -6.82 13.50
C GLY A 325 -12.71 -6.97 12.28
N MET A 326 -13.45 -5.90 11.97
CA MET A 326 -14.26 -5.81 10.76
C MET A 326 -13.37 -5.88 9.50
N THR A 327 -13.86 -6.49 8.41
CA THR A 327 -13.11 -6.58 7.15
C THR A 327 -12.86 -5.19 6.54
N ASP A 328 -11.71 -4.98 5.90
CA ASP A 328 -11.34 -3.66 5.37
C ASP A 328 -12.31 -3.10 4.33
N LYS A 329 -12.95 -3.97 3.54
CA LYS A 329 -14.01 -3.57 2.60
C LYS A 329 -15.25 -3.04 3.30
N CYS A 330 -15.61 -3.62 4.44
CA CYS A 330 -16.75 -3.16 5.23
C CYS A 330 -16.39 -1.84 5.96
N ARG A 331 -15.17 -1.74 6.53
CA ARG A 331 -14.64 -0.47 7.08
C ARG A 331 -14.69 0.67 6.05
N GLN A 332 -14.29 0.43 4.80
CA GLN A 332 -14.38 1.44 3.73
C GLN A 332 -15.81 1.88 3.38
N LEU A 333 -16.83 1.06 3.61
CA LEU A 333 -18.23 1.46 3.42
C LEU A 333 -18.72 2.32 4.60
N TRP A 334 -18.28 2.01 5.82
CA TRP A 334 -18.51 2.84 7.01
C TRP A 334 -17.78 4.20 6.92
N ASP A 335 -16.54 4.24 6.44
CA ASP A 335 -15.81 5.48 6.16
C ASP A 335 -16.56 6.36 5.14
N GLU A 336 -17.09 5.76 4.06
CA GLU A 336 -17.83 6.50 3.04
C GLU A 336 -19.18 7.01 3.56
N LEU A 337 -19.88 6.21 4.38
CA LEU A 337 -21.10 6.62 5.08
C LEU A 337 -20.84 7.77 6.07
N GLY A 338 -19.74 7.71 6.83
CA GLY A 338 -19.29 8.80 7.71
C GLY A 338 -18.97 10.08 6.94
N ALA A 339 -18.26 9.98 5.82
CA ALA A 339 -17.95 11.13 4.96
C ALA A 339 -19.21 11.79 4.36
N LEU A 340 -20.26 11.02 4.07
CA LEU A 340 -21.56 11.58 3.67
C LEU A 340 -22.26 12.30 4.83
N TRP A 341 -22.16 11.78 6.06
CA TRP A 341 -22.66 12.50 7.25
C TRP A 341 -21.94 13.82 7.51
N VAL A 342 -20.63 13.89 7.27
CA VAL A 342 -19.88 15.17 7.26
C VAL A 342 -20.50 16.15 6.26
N CYS A 343 -20.78 15.71 5.03
CA CYS A 343 -21.39 16.55 4.00
C CYS A 343 -22.80 17.05 4.39
N VAL A 344 -23.60 16.22 5.04
CA VAL A 344 -24.94 16.57 5.56
C VAL A 344 -24.82 17.62 6.67
N VAL A 345 -24.03 17.35 7.71
CA VAL A 345 -23.88 18.22 8.88
C VAL A 345 -23.27 19.58 8.52
N LEU A 346 -22.22 19.60 7.70
CA LEU A 346 -21.54 20.83 7.27
C LEU A 346 -22.31 21.60 6.19
N SER A 347 -23.48 21.13 5.75
CA SER A 347 -24.31 21.83 4.76
C SER A 347 -24.70 23.23 5.29
N PRO A 348 -24.34 24.32 4.56
CA PRO A 348 -24.66 25.68 4.98
C PRO A 348 -26.15 26.02 4.84
N HIS A 349 -26.94 25.15 4.20
CA HIS A 349 -28.36 25.36 3.93
C HIS A 349 -29.29 24.60 4.90
N CYS A 350 -28.73 23.80 5.80
CA CYS A 350 -29.50 23.07 6.80
C CYS A 350 -30.08 24.01 7.88
N LYS A 351 -31.35 23.80 8.23
CA LYS A 351 -32.03 24.55 9.30
C LYS A 351 -31.50 24.17 10.69
N PRO A 352 -31.55 25.06 11.70
CA PRO A 352 -31.15 24.73 13.07
C PRO A 352 -31.92 23.53 13.66
N GLU A 353 -33.20 23.39 13.33
CA GLU A 353 -34.08 22.29 13.74
C GLU A 353 -33.63 20.94 13.15
N GLU A 354 -33.31 20.92 11.86
CA GLU A 354 -32.78 19.74 11.15
C GLU A 354 -31.43 19.32 11.77
N ARG A 355 -30.52 20.26 12.05
CA ARG A 355 -29.26 19.99 12.76
C ARG A 355 -29.47 19.41 14.16
N ALA A 356 -30.42 19.94 14.92
CA ALA A 356 -30.75 19.43 16.24
C ALA A 356 -31.30 17.99 16.18
N GLY A 357 -32.17 17.69 15.20
CA GLY A 357 -32.66 16.34 14.95
C GLY A 357 -31.56 15.36 14.56
N TRP A 358 -30.66 15.75 13.65
CA TRP A 358 -29.51 14.91 13.26
C TRP A 358 -28.53 14.69 14.42
N LEU A 359 -28.27 15.70 15.24
CA LEU A 359 -27.43 15.55 16.43
C LEU A 359 -28.03 14.53 17.41
N GLN A 360 -29.36 14.54 17.61
CA GLN A 360 -30.05 13.54 18.44
C GLN A 360 -29.96 12.13 17.85
N LEU A 361 -30.13 11.97 16.53
CA LEU A 361 -30.00 10.69 15.83
C LEU A 361 -28.57 10.13 15.93
N LEU A 362 -27.56 10.93 15.57
CA LEU A 362 -26.15 10.53 15.65
C LEU A 362 -25.77 10.17 17.10
N SER A 363 -26.17 10.98 18.09
CA SER A 363 -25.96 10.71 19.52
C SER A 363 -26.70 9.47 20.04
N ARG A 364 -27.73 8.99 19.33
CA ARG A 364 -28.45 7.75 19.65
C ARG A 364 -27.75 6.54 19.03
N TRP A 365 -27.26 6.66 17.80
CA TRP A 365 -26.53 5.59 17.12
C TRP A 365 -25.15 5.33 17.73
N ASP A 366 -24.42 6.39 18.10
CA ASP A 366 -23.13 6.32 18.80
C ASP A 366 -23.20 5.48 20.09
N LYS A 367 -24.32 5.58 20.82
CA LYS A 367 -24.59 4.83 22.07
C LYS A 367 -25.00 3.37 21.86
N LEU A 368 -25.07 2.87 20.62
CA LEU A 368 -25.36 1.46 20.36
C LEU A 368 -24.09 0.62 20.45
N ASP A 369 -24.13 -0.47 21.23
CA ASP A 369 -23.00 -1.41 21.36
C ASP A 369 -22.53 -2.01 20.02
N VAL A 370 -23.38 -2.02 18.99
CA VAL A 370 -23.04 -2.50 17.64
C VAL A 370 -22.39 -1.44 16.75
N CYS A 371 -22.40 -0.16 17.14
CA CYS A 371 -21.76 0.91 16.38
C CYS A 371 -20.24 0.64 16.25
N PRO A 372 -19.63 0.68 15.06
CA PRO A 372 -18.20 0.51 14.91
C PRO A 372 -17.42 1.69 15.50
N LEU A 373 -16.43 1.38 16.34
CA LEU A 373 -15.40 2.35 16.73
C LEU A 373 -14.54 2.72 15.52
N GLU A 374 -13.99 3.94 15.48
CA GLU A 374 -13.20 4.43 14.34
C GLU A 374 -11.94 3.57 14.05
N GLU A 375 -11.33 2.97 15.07
CA GLU A 375 -10.20 2.04 14.90
C GLU A 375 -10.61 0.64 14.42
N GLY A 376 -11.90 0.30 14.50
CA GLY A 376 -12.47 -0.96 14.02
C GLY A 376 -11.94 -2.22 14.72
N ASN A 377 -11.35 -2.09 15.91
CA ASN A 377 -10.85 -3.18 16.76
C ASN A 377 -11.60 -3.19 18.09
N TYR A 378 -12.32 -4.27 18.39
CA TYR A 378 -13.00 -4.48 19.69
C TYR A 378 -12.04 -5.08 20.74
N SER A 379 -10.77 -4.70 20.71
CA SER A 379 -9.69 -5.38 21.43
C SER A 379 -9.28 -4.64 22.70
N PHE A 380 -9.72 -5.15 23.86
CA PHE A 380 -9.27 -4.77 25.20
C PHE A 380 -9.71 -3.39 25.74
N ASP A 381 -11.01 -3.26 26.03
CA ASP A 381 -11.45 -2.43 27.17
C ASP A 381 -11.01 -3.09 28.49
N GLY A 382 -9.79 -2.78 28.92
CA GLY A 382 -9.45 -2.79 30.35
C GLY A 382 -10.10 -1.57 31.03
N PRO A 383 -10.43 -1.61 32.33
CA PRO A 383 -11.20 -0.54 32.98
C PRO A 383 -10.43 0.79 32.98
N SER A 384 -10.81 1.70 32.08
CA SER A 384 -10.29 3.06 31.99
C SER A 384 -10.75 3.89 33.19
N LEU A 385 -9.78 4.36 33.98
CA LEU A 385 -10.01 5.19 35.16
C LEU A 385 -10.42 6.63 34.77
N GLN A 386 -11.73 6.89 34.86
CA GLN A 386 -12.41 8.18 35.03
C GLN A 386 -12.16 9.33 34.00
N PRO A 387 -13.21 10.10 33.63
CA PRO A 387 -13.03 11.31 32.83
C PRO A 387 -12.39 12.43 33.66
N THR A 388 -11.24 12.93 33.22
CA THR A 388 -10.61 14.09 33.86
C THR A 388 -11.31 15.39 33.44
N MET A 389 -11.63 16.21 34.43
CA MET A 389 -12.36 17.47 34.25
C MET A 389 -11.47 18.59 33.69
N ALA A 390 -12.05 19.42 32.81
CA ALA A 390 -11.77 20.83 32.48
C ALA A 390 -10.29 21.34 32.38
N PRO A 391 -9.92 22.06 31.31
CA PRO A 391 -8.56 22.54 31.12
C PRO A 391 -8.21 23.73 32.04
N ALA A 392 -7.06 23.63 32.72
CA ALA A 392 -6.39 24.75 33.39
C ALA A 392 -5.37 25.43 32.43
N PRO A 393 -5.07 26.73 32.58
CA PRO A 393 -4.34 27.51 31.58
C PRO A 393 -2.81 27.40 31.68
N GLU A 394 -2.25 26.20 31.48
CA GLU A 394 -0.79 25.95 31.49
C GLU A 394 -0.30 25.07 30.31
N LEU A 395 -0.83 25.33 29.10
CA LEU A 395 -0.57 24.55 27.88
C LEU A 395 0.78 24.85 27.16
N LEU A 396 1.83 25.23 27.89
CA LEU A 396 3.15 25.61 27.32
C LEU A 396 4.36 24.84 27.87
N GLN A 397 4.19 23.87 28.78
CA GLN A 397 5.31 23.12 29.36
C GLN A 397 5.20 21.58 29.36
N LYS A 398 4.19 21.00 28.70
CA LYS A 398 4.15 19.54 28.47
C LYS A 398 4.07 19.26 26.97
N GLY A 399 5.08 18.54 26.47
CA GLY A 399 5.19 18.14 25.08
C GLY A 399 4.19 17.04 24.75
N SER A 400 2.94 17.44 24.51
CA SER A 400 1.87 16.56 24.05
C SER A 400 0.98 17.37 23.12
N THR A 401 0.90 17.01 21.85
CA THR A 401 -0.08 17.63 20.94
C THR A 401 -1.47 17.08 21.23
N CYS A 402 -2.14 17.65 22.24
CA CYS A 402 -3.59 17.54 22.41
C CYS A 402 -4.31 18.44 21.37
N ILE A 403 -3.95 18.23 20.10
CA ILE A 403 -4.59 18.80 18.89
C ILE A 403 -5.40 17.69 18.19
N THR A 404 -5.39 16.46 18.71
CA THR A 404 -6.55 15.58 18.59
C THR A 404 -7.68 16.21 19.40
N ASN A 405 -8.68 16.71 18.69
CA ASN A 405 -9.82 17.42 19.26
C ASN A 405 -10.48 16.57 20.37
N THR A 406 -10.42 17.01 21.62
CA THR A 406 -11.02 16.28 22.75
C THR A 406 -12.55 16.30 22.73
N GLU A 407 -13.13 17.18 21.90
CA GLU A 407 -14.54 17.19 21.56
C GLU A 407 -14.75 16.45 20.23
N GLY A 408 -15.19 15.19 20.32
CA GLY A 408 -15.32 14.32 19.15
C GLY A 408 -16.30 14.86 18.10
N TRP A 409 -15.78 15.17 16.90
CA TRP A 409 -16.58 15.38 15.70
C TRP A 409 -15.93 14.68 14.49
N VAL A 410 -16.56 13.55 14.14
CA VAL A 410 -16.59 12.89 12.82
C VAL A 410 -15.25 12.71 12.09
N GLY A 411 -14.52 11.66 12.49
CA GLY A 411 -13.55 10.99 11.62
C GLY A 411 -12.15 11.59 11.60
N HIS A 412 -11.36 11.13 10.62
CA HIS A 412 -9.96 11.52 10.48
C HIS A 412 -9.88 13.00 10.09
N PRO A 413 -9.00 13.84 10.67
CA PRO A 413 -9.02 15.30 10.45
C PRO A 413 -8.96 15.76 8.98
N LEU A 414 -8.33 14.99 8.08
CA LEU A 414 -8.31 15.31 6.64
C LEU A 414 -9.64 15.03 5.92
N ASP A 415 -10.58 14.29 6.50
CA ASP A 415 -11.89 13.97 5.90
C ASP A 415 -12.73 15.25 5.66
N PRO A 416 -13.00 16.12 6.66
CA PRO A 416 -13.71 17.39 6.43
C PRO A 416 -12.94 18.36 5.53
N ILE A 417 -11.60 18.40 5.63
CA ILE A 417 -10.75 19.20 4.75
C ILE A 417 -10.88 18.74 3.28
N GLY A 418 -10.83 17.43 3.05
CA GLY A 418 -10.99 16.84 1.72
C GLY A 418 -12.40 17.04 1.16
N CYS A 419 -13.44 16.97 2.00
CA CYS A 419 -14.81 17.31 1.60
C CYS A 419 -14.94 18.79 1.20
N LEU A 420 -14.39 19.72 1.99
CA LEU A 420 -14.41 21.15 1.70
C LEU A 420 -13.60 21.49 0.42
N CYS A 421 -12.39 20.94 0.27
CA CYS A 421 -11.58 21.09 -0.94
C CYS A 421 -12.32 20.59 -2.19
N ARG A 422 -12.89 19.38 -2.16
CA ARG A 422 -13.67 18.84 -3.28
C ARG A 422 -14.90 19.70 -3.61
N ALA A 423 -15.61 20.23 -2.62
CA ALA A 423 -16.77 21.10 -2.85
C ALA A 423 -16.37 22.43 -3.52
N LEU A 424 -15.24 23.01 -3.11
CA LEU A 424 -14.70 24.24 -3.71
C LEU A 424 -14.18 24.00 -5.14
N LEU A 425 -13.48 22.89 -5.38
CA LEU A 425 -13.03 22.50 -6.73
C LEU A 425 -14.19 22.15 -7.66
N GLU A 426 -15.25 21.49 -7.15
CA GLU A 426 -16.44 21.16 -7.93
C GLU A 426 -17.15 22.43 -8.42
N ALA A 427 -17.29 23.45 -7.57
CA ALA A 427 -17.80 24.77 -7.98
C ALA A 427 -16.92 25.48 -9.02
N CYS A 428 -15.64 25.11 -9.12
CA CYS A 428 -14.68 25.65 -10.09
C CYS A 428 -14.54 24.81 -11.36
N ARG A 429 -15.18 23.64 -11.43
CA ARG A 429 -15.04 22.74 -12.57
C ARG A 429 -15.74 23.35 -13.78
N LEU A 430 -15.07 23.36 -14.93
CA LEU A 430 -15.75 23.61 -16.20
C LEU A 430 -16.62 22.38 -16.51
N GLU A 431 -17.95 22.53 -16.38
CA GLU A 431 -18.85 21.62 -17.07
C GLU A 431 -18.64 21.82 -18.58
N GLU A 432 -18.35 20.75 -19.32
CA GLU A 432 -18.57 20.75 -20.76
C GLU A 432 -20.10 20.88 -20.99
N GLU A 433 -20.58 22.13 -21.13
CA GLU A 433 -21.95 22.43 -21.60
C GLU A 433 -22.19 21.93 -23.06
N THR A 434 -21.18 21.30 -23.67
CA THR A 434 -21.33 20.46 -24.86
C THR A 434 -22.05 19.14 -24.54
N LEU A 435 -23.38 19.25 -24.44
CA LEU A 435 -24.30 18.24 -24.97
C LEU A 435 -24.15 18.14 -26.52
N THR A 436 -22.94 17.93 -27.02
CA THR A 436 -22.71 17.53 -28.41
C THR A 436 -23.09 16.07 -28.55
N LEU A 437 -24.20 15.82 -29.24
CA LEU A 437 -24.75 14.49 -29.55
C LEU A 437 -23.87 13.65 -30.50
N TYR A 438 -22.58 13.97 -30.61
CA TYR A 438 -21.59 13.36 -31.49
C TYR A 438 -20.20 13.44 -30.83
N PRO A 439 -19.56 12.30 -30.51
CA PRO A 439 -18.16 12.28 -30.07
C PRO A 439 -17.21 12.30 -31.28
N ASP A 440 -16.15 13.09 -31.18
CA ASP A 440 -14.95 12.93 -32.01
C ASP A 440 -13.86 12.23 -31.17
N SER A 441 -13.02 11.41 -31.79
CA SER A 441 -12.39 10.26 -31.13
C SER A 441 -11.04 10.54 -30.44
N GLY A 442 -10.82 10.00 -29.24
CA GLY A 442 -9.45 9.85 -28.68
C GLY A 442 -9.36 9.38 -27.22
N PRO A 443 -8.63 8.29 -26.89
CA PRO A 443 -8.47 7.80 -25.53
C PRO A 443 -7.28 8.45 -24.81
N GLU A 444 -7.34 9.76 -24.56
CA GLU A 444 -6.43 10.42 -23.62
C GLU A 444 -7.18 10.82 -22.35
N LYS A 445 -6.56 10.57 -21.19
CA LYS A 445 -7.06 11.10 -19.91
C LYS A 445 -6.86 12.62 -19.88
N ARG A 446 -7.81 13.37 -20.47
CA ARG A 446 -7.89 14.82 -20.32
C ARG A 446 -7.89 15.17 -18.84
N LYS A 447 -6.97 16.04 -18.42
CA LYS A 447 -7.02 16.64 -17.07
C LYS A 447 -8.32 17.43 -16.92
N VAL A 448 -8.85 17.46 -15.71
CA VAL A 448 -10.05 18.24 -15.39
C VAL A 448 -9.71 19.73 -15.47
N ALA A 449 -10.41 20.46 -16.33
CA ALA A 449 -10.21 21.89 -16.46
C ALA A 449 -10.97 22.65 -15.35
N TYR A 450 -10.24 23.46 -14.58
CA TYR A 450 -10.78 24.31 -13.52
C TYR A 450 -10.69 25.79 -13.91
N GLN A 451 -11.67 26.59 -13.47
CA GLN A 451 -11.72 28.04 -13.68
C GLN A 451 -11.84 28.78 -12.34
N HIS A 452 -11.29 29.99 -12.27
CA HIS A 452 -11.44 30.84 -11.08
C HIS A 452 -12.86 31.40 -10.96
N VAL A 453 -13.67 30.79 -10.10
CA VAL A 453 -14.98 31.33 -9.71
C VAL A 453 -14.80 32.29 -8.53
N PRO A 454 -15.20 33.57 -8.63
CA PRO A 454 -14.97 34.58 -7.60
C PRO A 454 -15.87 34.36 -6.38
N VAL A 455 -15.34 34.66 -5.19
CA VAL A 455 -16.10 34.56 -3.93
C VAL A 455 -16.99 35.81 -3.75
N PRO A 456 -18.32 35.66 -3.58
CA PRO A 456 -19.21 36.79 -3.34
C PRO A 456 -18.79 37.60 -2.11
N GLY A 457 -18.63 38.92 -2.29
CA GLY A 457 -18.24 39.84 -1.20
C GLY A 457 -16.74 39.94 -0.90
N SER A 458 -15.89 39.08 -1.49
CA SER A 458 -14.42 39.10 -1.27
C SER A 458 -13.67 39.35 -2.58
N PRO A 459 -13.47 40.62 -2.97
CA PRO A 459 -12.83 40.96 -4.25
C PRO A 459 -11.35 40.52 -4.25
N GLY A 460 -11.00 39.63 -5.19
CA GLY A 460 -9.66 39.05 -5.34
C GLY A 460 -9.60 37.56 -5.00
N GLU A 461 -10.50 37.09 -4.14
CA GLU A 461 -10.58 35.68 -3.75
C GLU A 461 -11.37 34.85 -4.77
N SER A 462 -11.00 33.57 -4.91
CA SER A 462 -11.71 32.60 -5.74
C SER A 462 -11.81 31.24 -5.06
N TYR A 463 -12.87 30.49 -5.31
CA TYR A 463 -13.05 29.17 -4.71
C TYR A 463 -11.90 28.21 -5.06
N LEU A 464 -11.26 28.36 -6.24
CA LEU A 464 -10.11 27.55 -6.66
C LEU A 464 -8.86 27.84 -5.81
N VAL A 465 -8.63 29.11 -5.46
CA VAL A 465 -7.58 29.53 -4.52
C VAL A 465 -7.86 29.00 -3.11
N LEU A 466 -9.10 29.15 -2.63
CA LEU A 466 -9.49 28.66 -1.30
C LEU A 466 -9.40 27.12 -1.20
N ALA A 467 -9.68 26.38 -2.29
CA ALA A 467 -9.53 24.93 -2.31
C ALA A 467 -8.08 24.51 -2.05
N LEU A 468 -7.13 25.13 -2.76
CA LEU A 468 -5.70 24.91 -2.56
C LEU A 468 -5.27 25.34 -1.16
N GLU A 469 -5.66 26.53 -0.70
CA GLU A 469 -5.28 27.05 0.61
C GLU A 469 -5.77 26.15 1.77
N VAL A 470 -7.03 25.74 1.76
CA VAL A 470 -7.62 24.80 2.74
C VAL A 470 -6.91 23.45 2.71
N ALA A 471 -6.64 22.90 1.53
CA ALA A 471 -5.98 21.61 1.40
C ALA A 471 -4.53 21.65 1.91
N LEU A 472 -3.77 22.71 1.61
CA LEU A 472 -2.39 22.89 2.08
C LEU A 472 -2.29 23.11 3.59
N LEU A 473 -3.16 23.97 4.15
CA LEU A 473 -3.27 24.19 5.60
C LEU A 473 -3.59 22.87 6.32
N GLY A 474 -4.56 22.13 5.79
CA GLY A 474 -4.97 20.84 6.31
C GLY A 474 -3.85 19.80 6.24
N LEU A 475 -3.25 19.58 5.07
CA LEU A 475 -2.17 18.62 4.88
C LEU A 475 -0.98 18.92 5.80
N GLY A 476 -0.56 20.20 5.87
CA GLY A 476 0.61 20.65 6.63
C GLY A 476 0.41 20.85 8.13
N GLN A 477 -0.79 20.59 8.67
CA GLN A 477 -1.04 20.60 10.11
C GLN A 477 -0.30 19.44 10.83
N GLN A 478 0.34 19.74 11.95
CA GLN A 478 0.93 18.73 12.83
C GLN A 478 -0.19 17.92 13.52
N ARG A 479 -0.20 16.59 13.31
CA ARG A 479 -1.19 15.64 13.84
C ARG A 479 -0.48 14.52 14.58
N ALA A 480 -1.01 14.07 15.71
CA ALA A 480 -0.58 12.81 16.32
C ALA A 480 -0.95 11.62 15.42
N LEU A 481 -0.08 10.61 15.37
CA LEU A 481 -0.34 9.34 14.69
C LEU A 481 -1.32 8.50 15.56
N PRO A 482 -2.44 8.01 15.00
CA PRO A 482 -3.43 7.25 15.77
C PRO A 482 -2.94 5.84 16.13
N GLU A 483 -3.64 5.21 17.07
CA GLU A 483 -3.41 3.82 17.44
C GLU A 483 -4.00 2.84 16.42
N GLY A 484 -3.43 1.63 16.38
CA GLY A 484 -3.83 0.58 15.44
C GLY A 484 -3.37 0.75 13.99
N LEU A 485 -3.16 -0.38 13.31
CA LEU A 485 -2.72 -0.42 11.91
C LEU A 485 -3.73 0.27 10.95
N TYR A 486 -5.03 0.02 11.12
CA TYR A 486 -6.05 0.51 10.19
C TYR A 486 -6.16 2.05 10.19
N ALA A 487 -6.11 2.68 11.36
CA ALA A 487 -6.17 4.14 11.47
C ALA A 487 -4.89 4.77 10.87
N GLN A 488 -3.72 4.17 11.08
CA GLN A 488 -2.46 4.61 10.46
C GLN A 488 -2.51 4.48 8.92
N ASP A 489 -3.04 3.38 8.38
CA ASP A 489 -3.26 3.23 6.94
C ASP A 489 -4.33 4.23 6.42
N LYS A 490 -5.36 4.56 7.21
CA LYS A 490 -6.36 5.59 6.87
C LYS A 490 -5.73 6.98 6.77
N VAL A 491 -4.83 7.36 7.69
CA VAL A 491 -4.05 8.62 7.63
C VAL A 491 -3.32 8.73 6.30
N VAL A 492 -2.55 7.69 5.93
CA VAL A 492 -1.76 7.66 4.68
C VAL A 492 -2.67 7.75 3.46
N ARG A 493 -3.72 6.93 3.39
CA ARG A 493 -4.68 6.96 2.25
C ARG A 493 -5.36 8.31 2.10
N ASN A 494 -5.71 8.98 3.20
CA ASN A 494 -6.36 10.28 3.17
C ASN A 494 -5.40 11.41 2.75
N GLU A 495 -4.14 11.37 3.19
CA GLU A 495 -3.08 12.27 2.68
C GLU A 495 -2.88 12.06 1.18
N GLU A 496 -2.68 10.82 0.73
CA GLU A 496 -2.45 10.46 -0.68
C GLU A 496 -3.64 10.84 -1.58
N GLN A 497 -4.88 10.62 -1.15
CA GLN A 497 -6.08 11.01 -1.91
C GLN A 497 -6.22 12.53 -2.07
N LEU A 498 -5.91 13.31 -1.02
CA LEU A 498 -5.99 14.76 -1.09
C LEU A 498 -4.85 15.33 -1.93
N LEU A 499 -3.64 14.76 -1.85
CA LEU A 499 -2.52 15.12 -2.72
C LEU A 499 -2.81 14.78 -4.19
N ALA A 500 -3.36 13.60 -4.49
CA ALA A 500 -3.73 13.22 -5.86
C ALA A 500 -4.76 14.21 -6.48
N LEU A 501 -5.73 14.67 -5.69
CA LEU A 501 -6.68 15.71 -6.10
C LEU A 501 -5.99 17.04 -6.42
N LEU A 502 -4.92 17.40 -5.69
CA LEU A 502 -4.12 18.59 -5.97
C LEU A 502 -3.11 18.41 -7.12
N GLU A 503 -2.78 17.18 -7.52
CA GLU A 503 -1.98 16.88 -8.72
C GLU A 503 -2.83 16.98 -10.02
N GLU A 504 -4.16 16.88 -9.92
CA GLU A 504 -5.09 17.11 -11.04
C GLU A 504 -5.26 18.60 -11.38
N VAL A 505 -5.03 19.51 -10.42
CA VAL A 505 -5.17 20.96 -10.60
C VAL A 505 -3.93 21.55 -11.26
N GLU A 506 -4.11 22.26 -12.38
CA GLU A 506 -3.01 22.99 -13.03
C GLU A 506 -2.75 24.33 -12.33
N LEU A 507 -1.49 24.59 -11.96
CA LEU A 507 -1.09 25.76 -11.19
C LEU A 507 -0.90 26.97 -12.11
N ASP A 508 -1.78 27.96 -12.00
CA ASP A 508 -1.62 29.29 -12.58
C ASP A 508 -0.81 30.23 -11.65
N GLU A 509 -0.49 31.44 -12.12
CA GLU A 509 0.24 32.44 -11.33
C GLU A 509 -0.44 32.78 -9.98
N ARG A 510 -1.77 32.73 -9.89
CA ARG A 510 -2.49 32.98 -8.63
C ARG A 510 -2.32 31.81 -7.65
N LEU A 511 -2.47 30.59 -8.13
CA LEU A 511 -2.25 29.38 -7.34
C LEU A 511 -0.79 29.24 -6.90
N VAL A 512 0.18 29.61 -7.75
CA VAL A 512 1.60 29.66 -7.38
C VAL A 512 1.87 30.68 -6.27
N GLN A 513 1.25 31.87 -6.30
CA GLN A 513 1.37 32.85 -5.21
C GLN A 513 0.82 32.30 -3.88
N VAL A 514 -0.33 31.63 -3.92
CA VAL A 514 -0.95 30.98 -2.75
C VAL A 514 -0.07 29.84 -2.22
N LEU A 515 0.45 28.99 -3.11
CA LEU A 515 1.38 27.90 -2.78
C LEU A 515 2.64 28.42 -2.07
N ARG A 516 3.25 29.50 -2.57
CA ARG A 516 4.42 30.14 -1.92
C ARG A 516 4.07 30.75 -0.57
N LYS A 517 2.94 31.48 -0.47
CA LYS A 517 2.43 32.06 0.78
C LYS A 517 2.22 30.97 1.83
N GLN A 518 1.52 29.89 1.49
CA GLN A 518 1.21 28.80 2.42
C GLN A 518 2.44 28.00 2.81
N ALA A 519 3.36 27.71 1.88
CA ALA A 519 4.63 27.05 2.21
C ALA A 519 5.51 27.88 3.16
N GLY A 520 5.50 29.22 3.03
CA GLY A 520 6.13 30.12 4.00
C GLY A 520 5.48 30.04 5.38
N LEU A 521 4.14 30.18 5.44
CA LEU A 521 3.39 30.10 6.70
C LEU A 521 3.54 28.75 7.42
N LEU A 522 3.62 27.64 6.69
CA LEU A 522 3.86 26.31 7.27
C LEU A 522 5.27 26.20 7.90
N LEU A 523 6.29 26.83 7.32
CA LEU A 523 7.64 26.87 7.91
C LEU A 523 7.71 27.71 9.19
N GLU A 524 6.89 28.76 9.27
CA GLU A 524 6.80 29.71 10.40
C GLU A 524 5.75 29.31 11.45
N GLY A 525 4.88 28.33 11.14
CA GLY A 525 3.69 27.93 11.92
C GLY A 525 3.93 27.29 13.30
N GLY A 526 5.13 27.40 13.86
CA GLY A 526 5.47 26.96 15.21
C GLY A 526 5.10 25.49 15.49
N PRO A 527 4.53 25.15 16.65
CA PRO A 527 4.15 23.77 17.00
C PRO A 527 2.90 23.26 16.27
N PHE A 528 2.20 24.09 15.49
CA PHE A 528 0.95 23.71 14.83
C PHE A 528 1.15 23.15 13.41
N SER A 529 2.31 23.39 12.78
CA SER A 529 2.63 22.85 11.46
C SER A 529 3.63 21.69 11.54
N GLY A 530 3.41 20.65 10.73
CA GLY A 530 4.37 19.57 10.51
C GLY A 530 5.63 20.00 9.75
N PHE A 531 5.71 21.27 9.31
CA PHE A 531 6.91 21.92 8.77
C PHE A 531 7.50 22.96 9.75
N GLY A 532 6.89 23.17 10.91
CA GLY A 532 7.33 24.15 11.90
C GLY A 532 8.66 23.77 12.57
N GLU A 533 9.18 24.68 13.39
CA GLU A 533 10.46 24.45 14.07
C GLU A 533 10.37 23.33 15.10
N VAL A 534 9.26 23.22 15.82
CA VAL A 534 9.01 22.20 16.84
C VAL A 534 8.20 21.04 16.26
N LEU A 535 8.77 19.84 16.29
CA LEU A 535 8.07 18.59 16.00
C LEU A 535 7.97 17.71 17.24
N PHE A 536 6.83 17.06 17.44
CA PHE A 536 6.61 16.12 18.53
C PHE A 536 6.86 14.68 18.07
N ARG A 537 7.22 13.78 18.99
CA ARG A 537 7.63 12.39 18.66
C ARG A 537 6.49 11.55 18.12
N GLU A 538 5.28 11.84 18.58
CA GLU A 538 4.02 11.22 18.17
C GLU A 538 3.49 11.74 16.82
N SER A 539 4.13 12.74 16.21
CA SER A 539 3.54 13.43 15.05
C SER A 539 3.77 12.73 13.71
N VAL A 540 2.72 12.67 12.89
CA VAL A 540 2.74 12.13 11.53
C VAL A 540 3.81 12.83 10.69
N PRO A 541 4.78 12.10 10.09
CA PRO A 541 5.84 12.72 9.28
C PRO A 541 5.31 13.23 7.93
N MET A 542 5.65 14.48 7.58
CA MET A 542 5.14 15.17 6.39
C MET A 542 5.83 14.78 5.07
N HIS A 543 6.48 13.61 4.98
CA HIS A 543 7.36 13.29 3.84
C HIS A 543 6.63 13.27 2.48
N THR A 544 5.38 12.80 2.43
CA THR A 544 4.59 12.69 1.20
C THR A 544 4.11 14.07 0.74
N CYS A 545 3.48 14.84 1.62
CA CYS A 545 3.13 16.25 1.41
C CYS A 545 4.35 17.10 1.01
N ALA A 546 5.50 16.92 1.67
CA ALA A 546 6.75 17.62 1.34
C ALA A 546 7.24 17.32 -0.08
N ARG A 547 7.08 16.08 -0.57
CA ARG A 547 7.48 15.71 -1.95
C ARG A 547 6.59 16.39 -2.99
N TYR A 548 5.29 16.47 -2.74
CA TYR A 548 4.35 17.24 -3.57
C TYR A 548 4.73 18.72 -3.58
N LEU A 549 4.83 19.35 -2.40
CA LEU A 549 5.19 20.76 -2.24
C LEU A 549 6.54 21.10 -2.87
N PHE A 550 7.55 20.25 -2.69
CA PHE A 550 8.86 20.40 -3.34
C PHE A 550 8.72 20.42 -4.86
N THR A 551 8.02 19.43 -5.44
CA THR A 551 7.85 19.30 -6.88
C THR A 551 7.06 20.46 -7.48
N ALA A 552 6.01 20.91 -6.78
CA ALA A 552 5.16 22.03 -7.20
C ALA A 552 5.85 23.40 -7.07
N LEU A 553 6.70 23.60 -6.06
CA LEU A 553 7.42 24.87 -5.84
C LEU A 553 8.72 24.99 -6.65
N LEU A 554 9.40 23.88 -6.95
CA LEU A 554 10.74 23.88 -7.57
C LEU A 554 10.87 24.76 -8.84
N PRO A 555 9.89 24.83 -9.77
CA PRO A 555 9.97 25.71 -10.94
C PRO A 555 9.87 27.21 -10.64
N HIS A 556 9.36 27.58 -9.46
CA HIS A 556 8.98 28.96 -9.12
C HIS A 556 9.79 29.54 -7.94
N ASP A 557 10.20 28.71 -6.98
CA ASP A 557 10.96 29.08 -5.78
C ASP A 557 11.82 27.90 -5.28
N PRO A 558 13.02 27.68 -5.84
CA PRO A 558 13.89 26.58 -5.40
C PRO A 558 14.36 26.75 -3.95
N ASP A 559 14.65 27.98 -3.50
CA ASP A 559 15.13 28.25 -2.14
C ASP A 559 14.04 27.96 -1.08
N LEU A 560 12.77 28.22 -1.37
CA LEU A 560 11.64 27.82 -0.51
C LEU A 560 11.40 26.30 -0.58
N ALA A 561 11.42 25.71 -1.78
CA ALA A 561 11.22 24.28 -1.98
C ALA A 561 12.22 23.45 -1.18
N TYR A 562 13.53 23.73 -1.31
CA TYR A 562 14.55 23.02 -0.55
C TYR A 562 14.44 23.24 0.96
N ARG A 563 14.20 24.47 1.44
CA ARG A 563 14.01 24.72 2.88
C ARG A 563 12.86 23.89 3.45
N LEU A 564 11.74 23.80 2.73
CA LEU A 564 10.57 23.02 3.12
C LEU A 564 10.86 21.51 3.14
N ALA A 565 11.46 21.00 2.07
CA ALA A 565 11.78 19.57 1.96
C ALA A 565 12.82 19.12 3.00
N LEU A 566 13.89 19.90 3.21
CA LEU A 566 14.91 19.64 4.26
C LEU A 566 14.29 19.66 5.66
N ARG A 567 13.40 20.63 5.94
CA ARG A 567 12.68 20.73 7.22
C ARG A 567 11.75 19.53 7.47
N ALA A 568 11.21 18.92 6.40
CA ALA A 568 10.39 17.71 6.46
C ALA A 568 11.17 16.39 6.48
N MET A 569 12.50 16.41 6.38
CA MET A 569 13.32 15.17 6.50
C MET A 569 13.36 14.60 7.92
N ARG A 570 13.09 15.43 8.94
CA ARG A 570 13.11 15.05 10.37
C ARG A 570 12.12 13.93 10.66
N LEU A 571 12.54 12.96 11.47
CA LEU A 571 11.73 11.82 11.88
C LEU A 571 11.91 11.54 13.39
N PRO A 572 11.34 12.40 14.27
CA PRO A 572 11.70 12.43 15.70
C PRO A 572 11.42 11.15 16.50
N VAL A 573 10.57 10.25 15.97
CA VAL A 573 10.35 8.91 16.53
C VAL A 573 11.62 8.04 16.53
N LEU A 574 12.54 8.25 15.58
CA LEU A 574 13.83 7.54 15.52
C LEU A 574 14.96 8.29 16.24
N GLU A 575 14.77 9.57 16.58
CA GLU A 575 15.76 10.37 17.29
C GLU A 575 15.84 9.92 18.76
N THR A 576 16.96 9.30 19.16
CA THR A 576 17.23 8.97 20.56
C THR A 576 17.55 10.24 21.35
N ALA A 577 16.51 10.87 21.89
CA ALA A 577 16.60 12.02 22.78
C ALA A 577 17.38 11.69 24.06
N PHE A 578 18.71 11.85 23.99
CA PHE A 578 19.57 11.99 25.15
C PHE A 578 20.08 13.44 25.17
N PRO A 579 19.63 14.28 26.11
CA PRO A 579 20.28 15.56 26.37
C PRO A 579 21.75 15.31 26.71
N ALA A 580 22.66 16.01 26.04
CA ALA A 580 24.09 15.85 26.27
C ALA A 580 24.47 16.36 27.67
N GLY A 581 24.54 15.47 28.66
CA GLY A 581 25.03 15.81 30.00
C GLY A 581 24.64 14.86 31.15
N GLU A 582 23.57 14.07 31.03
CA GLU A 582 23.10 13.23 32.14
C GLU A 582 23.47 11.74 32.00
N PRO A 583 23.71 11.03 33.12
CA PRO A 583 24.13 9.63 33.10
C PRO A 583 22.98 8.69 32.67
N HIS A 584 23.37 7.48 32.25
CA HIS A 584 22.49 6.46 31.65
C HIS A 584 21.15 6.25 32.38
N PRO A 585 20.04 6.03 31.63
CA PRO A 585 18.71 5.89 32.20
C PRO A 585 18.58 4.66 33.09
N SER A 586 17.66 4.75 34.05
CA SER A 586 17.34 3.66 34.96
C SER A 586 16.44 2.63 34.26
N PRO A 587 16.34 1.37 34.75
CA PRO A 587 15.42 0.38 34.17
C PRO A 587 13.93 0.78 34.22
N LEU A 588 13.57 1.84 34.95
CA LEU A 588 12.20 2.34 35.09
C LEU A 588 11.77 3.19 33.88
N ASP A 589 12.71 3.83 33.18
CA ASP A 589 12.40 4.69 32.01
C ASP A 589 11.89 3.86 30.82
N SER A 590 12.28 2.58 30.73
CA SER A 590 11.71 1.62 29.76
C SER A 590 10.21 1.34 29.97
N ILE A 591 9.67 1.60 31.17
CA ILE A 591 8.23 1.43 31.45
C ILE A 591 7.43 2.56 30.77
N MET A 592 8.02 3.75 30.61
CA MET A 592 7.38 4.88 29.94
C MET A 592 7.26 4.71 28.41
N SER A 593 8.05 3.80 27.81
CA SER A 593 7.94 3.46 26.39
C SER A 593 6.61 2.77 26.01
N ASN A 594 5.82 2.31 26.99
CA ASN A 594 4.47 1.77 26.78
C ASN A 594 3.39 2.85 26.57
N HIS A 595 3.73 4.14 26.63
CA HIS A 595 2.77 5.25 26.41
C HIS A 595 2.74 5.79 24.98
N PHE A 596 3.46 5.17 24.03
CA PHE A 596 3.51 5.62 22.64
C PHE A 596 2.82 4.62 21.70
N PRO A 597 2.05 5.11 20.69
CA PRO A 597 1.40 4.24 19.71
C PRO A 597 2.43 3.40 18.97
N ARG A 598 2.11 2.14 18.68
CA ARG A 598 3.00 1.28 17.89
C ARG A 598 2.96 1.73 16.41
N TRP A 599 4.10 2.13 15.86
CA TRP A 599 4.22 2.62 14.48
C TRP A 599 4.23 1.44 13.48
N PHE A 600 3.06 0.90 13.15
CA PHE A 600 2.93 -0.22 12.22
C PHE A 600 3.38 0.15 10.80
N ILE A 601 3.14 1.41 10.40
CA ILE A 601 3.49 1.93 9.06
C ILE A 601 4.92 2.49 8.95
N LEU A 602 5.79 2.32 9.96
CA LEU A 602 7.12 2.94 10.00
C LEU A 602 7.95 2.70 8.72
N GLY A 603 7.96 1.47 8.21
CA GLY A 603 8.71 1.14 6.98
C GLY A 603 8.15 1.81 5.70
N HIS A 604 6.85 2.15 5.67
CA HIS A 604 6.28 2.99 4.61
C HIS A 604 6.79 4.43 4.75
N LEU A 605 6.77 4.98 5.97
CA LEU A 605 7.21 6.36 6.24
C LEU A 605 8.71 6.55 5.95
N GLU A 606 9.58 5.62 6.35
CA GLU A 606 11.00 5.63 5.96
C GLU A 606 11.17 5.56 4.43
N THR A 607 10.30 4.80 3.73
CA THR A 607 10.32 4.73 2.25
C THR A 607 9.93 6.08 1.63
N ARG A 608 8.92 6.78 2.17
CA ARG A 608 8.56 8.15 1.74
C ARG A 608 9.64 9.17 2.04
N GLN A 609 10.33 9.07 3.18
CA GLN A 609 11.51 9.88 3.53
C GLN A 609 12.64 9.69 2.49
N CYS A 610 12.87 8.44 2.08
CA CYS A 610 13.83 8.08 1.03
C CYS A 610 13.42 8.62 -0.36
N GLU A 611 12.13 8.59 -0.71
CA GLU A 611 11.64 9.17 -1.97
C GLU A 611 11.78 10.70 -2.01
N LEU A 612 11.52 11.40 -0.92
CA LEU A 612 11.75 12.84 -0.77
C LEU A 612 13.25 13.18 -0.97
N ALA A 613 14.13 12.44 -0.29
CA ALA A 613 15.58 12.60 -0.43
C ALA A 613 16.08 12.35 -1.87
N SER A 614 15.57 11.32 -2.54
CA SER A 614 15.93 11.01 -3.94
C SER A 614 15.46 12.11 -4.90
N THR A 615 14.26 12.67 -4.66
CA THR A 615 13.71 13.79 -5.42
C THR A 615 14.58 15.04 -5.27
N MET A 616 14.98 15.39 -4.04
CA MET A 616 15.87 16.52 -3.76
C MET A 616 17.25 16.37 -4.42
N LEU A 617 17.87 15.18 -4.34
CA LEU A 617 19.18 14.90 -4.97
C LEU A 617 19.11 14.98 -6.49
N THR A 618 18.03 14.47 -7.09
CA THR A 618 17.83 14.50 -8.55
C THR A 618 17.64 15.94 -9.04
N ALA A 619 16.85 16.74 -8.32
CA ALA A 619 16.66 18.16 -8.62
C ALA A 619 17.92 19.01 -8.39
N ALA A 620 18.80 18.62 -7.46
CA ALA A 620 20.01 19.36 -7.14
C ALA A 620 21.15 19.11 -8.15
N LYS A 621 20.94 18.26 -9.16
CA LYS A 621 21.96 17.93 -10.16
C LYS A 621 22.50 19.18 -10.85
N GLY A 622 23.81 19.41 -10.74
CA GLY A 622 24.49 20.61 -11.24
C GLY A 622 24.62 21.76 -10.24
N ASP A 623 23.97 21.72 -9.07
CA ASP A 623 24.16 22.68 -7.98
C ASP A 623 24.90 22.03 -6.78
N PRO A 624 26.22 22.26 -6.61
CA PRO A 624 26.99 21.66 -5.53
C PRO A 624 26.56 22.13 -4.13
N LYS A 625 26.00 23.34 -4.00
CA LYS A 625 25.55 23.88 -2.70
C LYS A 625 24.33 23.11 -2.20
N TRP A 626 23.33 22.92 -3.06
CA TRP A 626 22.15 22.13 -2.70
C TRP A 626 22.49 20.66 -2.51
N LEU A 627 23.32 20.10 -3.37
CA LEU A 627 23.82 18.73 -3.27
C LEU A 627 24.45 18.42 -1.90
N HIS A 628 25.40 19.24 -1.43
CA HIS A 628 26.00 19.04 -0.10
C HIS A 628 25.02 19.29 1.07
N THR A 629 24.09 20.23 0.92
CA THR A 629 23.08 20.52 1.95
C THR A 629 22.10 19.35 2.12
N VAL A 630 21.63 18.78 1.01
CA VAL A 630 20.77 17.60 0.98
C VAL A 630 21.49 16.38 1.52
N LEU A 631 22.78 16.18 1.17
CA LEU A 631 23.60 15.11 1.74
C LEU A 631 23.70 15.20 3.27
N GLY A 632 23.99 16.39 3.82
CA GLY A 632 24.03 16.58 5.28
C GLY A 632 22.70 16.21 5.96
N SER A 633 21.58 16.63 5.36
CA SER A 633 20.25 16.26 5.84
C SER A 633 19.95 14.77 5.75
N ILE A 634 20.42 14.08 4.70
CA ILE A 634 20.29 12.61 4.56
C ILE A 634 21.10 11.90 5.63
N GLN A 635 22.36 12.30 5.83
CA GLN A 635 23.27 11.73 6.82
C GLN A 635 22.74 11.84 8.25
N GLN A 636 22.04 12.93 8.56
CA GLN A 636 21.43 13.19 9.86
C GLN A 636 20.13 12.40 10.10
N ASN A 637 19.23 12.33 9.12
CA ASN A 637 17.83 11.92 9.35
C ASN A 637 17.47 10.51 8.84
N ILE A 638 18.25 9.91 7.93
CA ILE A 638 17.94 8.56 7.40
C ILE A 638 18.78 7.53 8.14
N HIS A 639 18.13 6.69 8.95
CA HIS A 639 18.81 5.71 9.80
C HIS A 639 18.85 4.28 9.22
N SER A 640 18.02 3.96 8.21
CA SER A 640 17.99 2.65 7.56
C SER A 640 19.13 2.46 6.56
N PRO A 641 20.08 1.52 6.78
CA PRO A 641 21.20 1.30 5.85
C PRO A 641 20.75 0.81 4.47
N ALA A 642 19.59 0.15 4.39
CA ALA A 642 19.04 -0.34 3.13
C ALA A 642 18.51 0.81 2.25
N LEU A 643 17.89 1.82 2.86
CA LEU A 643 17.37 3.00 2.17
C LEU A 643 18.49 3.99 1.81
N LEU A 644 19.48 4.18 2.70
CA LEU A 644 20.72 4.90 2.36
C LEU A 644 21.45 4.26 1.18
N PHE A 645 21.50 2.92 1.12
CA PHE A 645 22.11 2.23 -0.02
C PHE A 645 21.29 2.39 -1.31
N LYS A 646 19.95 2.34 -1.23
CA LYS A 646 19.07 2.66 -2.37
C LYS A 646 19.33 4.07 -2.90
N LEU A 647 19.42 5.07 -2.01
CA LEU A 647 19.75 6.46 -2.37
C LEU A 647 21.12 6.58 -3.04
N ALA A 648 22.14 5.92 -2.51
CA ALA A 648 23.47 5.88 -3.11
C ALA A 648 23.43 5.29 -4.54
N GLN A 649 22.65 4.22 -4.75
CA GLN A 649 22.44 3.61 -6.07
C GLN A 649 21.68 4.52 -7.03
N ASP A 650 20.61 5.17 -6.59
CA ASP A 650 19.78 6.03 -7.43
C ASP A 650 20.51 7.34 -7.79
N ALA A 651 21.23 7.95 -6.85
CA ALA A 651 22.14 9.08 -7.12
C ALA A 651 23.22 8.70 -8.14
N CYS A 652 23.86 7.53 -7.99
CA CYS A 652 24.88 7.05 -8.93
C CYS A 652 24.31 6.87 -10.35
N LYS A 653 23.11 6.26 -10.51
CA LYS A 653 22.44 6.13 -11.82
C LYS A 653 22.16 7.49 -12.45
N THR A 654 21.63 8.43 -11.67
CA THR A 654 21.34 9.81 -12.11
C THR A 654 22.60 10.58 -12.50
N ALA A 655 23.73 10.27 -11.86
CA ALA A 655 25.04 10.82 -12.19
C ALA A 655 25.69 10.20 -13.44
N THR A 656 25.33 8.97 -13.84
CA THR A 656 25.90 8.26 -15.01
C THR A 656 24.86 7.97 -16.11
N PRO A 657 24.29 9.00 -16.77
CA PRO A 657 23.35 8.81 -17.87
C PRO A 657 24.03 8.24 -19.12
N VAL A 658 23.30 7.44 -19.90
CA VAL A 658 23.82 6.78 -21.12
C VAL A 658 24.25 7.77 -22.22
N SER A 659 23.69 8.99 -22.21
CA SER A 659 23.81 9.99 -23.28
C SER A 659 24.67 11.22 -22.95
N ALA A 660 25.24 11.31 -21.75
CA ALA A 660 25.99 12.49 -21.30
C ALA A 660 27.17 12.10 -20.38
N PRO A 661 28.22 12.93 -20.26
CA PRO A 661 29.33 12.65 -19.35
C PRO A 661 28.87 12.54 -17.89
N PRO A 662 29.58 11.78 -17.05
CA PRO A 662 29.18 11.57 -15.67
C PRO A 662 29.31 12.85 -14.83
N ASP A 663 28.32 13.11 -13.97
CA ASP A 663 28.38 14.18 -12.98
C ASP A 663 29.26 13.75 -11.81
N THR A 664 30.50 14.27 -11.78
CA THR A 664 31.49 13.94 -10.75
C THR A 664 31.07 14.39 -9.35
N THR A 665 30.22 15.41 -9.21
CA THR A 665 29.77 15.91 -7.90
C THR A 665 28.71 15.01 -7.32
N LEU A 666 27.70 14.64 -8.11
CA LEU A 666 26.65 13.70 -7.70
C LEU A 666 27.20 12.27 -7.52
N LEU A 667 28.18 11.85 -8.32
CA LEU A 667 28.94 10.61 -8.09
C LEU A 667 29.69 10.64 -6.74
N GLY A 668 30.36 11.76 -6.40
CA GLY A 668 31.03 11.92 -5.11
C GLY A 668 30.07 11.72 -3.94
N ILE A 669 28.86 12.29 -4.03
CA ILE A 669 27.80 12.12 -3.03
C ILE A 669 27.29 10.69 -2.96
N ALA A 670 27.10 10.02 -4.10
CA ALA A 670 26.74 8.61 -4.14
C ALA A 670 27.80 7.73 -3.45
N LEU A 671 29.09 8.04 -3.63
CA LEU A 671 30.19 7.38 -2.91
C LEU A 671 30.14 7.67 -1.41
N GLU A 672 29.93 8.92 -0.98
CA GLU A 672 29.85 9.28 0.43
C GLU A 672 28.68 8.60 1.17
N LEU A 673 27.51 8.53 0.55
CA LEU A 673 26.37 7.74 1.06
C LEU A 673 26.73 6.25 1.15
N GLY A 674 27.37 5.70 0.11
CA GLY A 674 27.85 4.31 0.12
C GLY A 674 28.88 4.04 1.23
N LEU A 675 29.77 4.99 1.52
CA LEU A 675 30.74 4.91 2.61
C LEU A 675 30.06 4.97 3.99
N GLN A 676 29.01 5.77 4.16
CA GLN A 676 28.19 5.76 5.38
C GLN A 676 27.56 4.38 5.61
N VAL A 677 26.96 3.77 4.58
CA VAL A 677 26.40 2.40 4.64
C VAL A 677 27.47 1.38 5.05
N MET A 678 28.70 1.49 4.53
CA MET A 678 29.79 0.57 4.91
C MET A 678 30.14 0.66 6.39
N ARG A 679 30.19 1.87 6.96
CA ARG A 679 30.44 2.12 8.39
C ARG A 679 29.30 1.55 9.25
N MET A 680 28.05 1.85 8.90
CA MET A 680 26.87 1.37 9.63
C MET A 680 26.74 -0.16 9.64
N THR A 681 27.13 -0.82 8.54
CA THR A 681 26.99 -2.28 8.39
C THR A 681 28.26 -3.07 8.77
N LEU A 682 29.35 -2.42 9.22
CA LEU A 682 30.63 -3.10 9.49
C LEU A 682 30.52 -4.19 10.56
N ASN A 683 29.70 -3.94 11.58
CA ASN A 683 29.47 -4.86 12.70
C ASN A 683 28.15 -5.65 12.58
N VAL A 684 27.37 -5.45 11.50
CA VAL A 684 26.02 -6.02 11.34
C VAL A 684 26.02 -7.01 10.19
N MET A 685 25.75 -8.29 10.51
CA MET A 685 25.72 -9.38 9.52
C MET A 685 24.51 -9.26 8.58
N THR A 686 24.66 -8.50 7.50
CA THR A 686 23.66 -8.40 6.43
C THR A 686 24.05 -9.27 5.24
N TRP A 687 23.11 -10.08 4.76
CA TRP A 687 23.36 -11.02 3.64
C TRP A 687 23.74 -10.31 2.32
N ARG A 688 23.37 -9.04 2.15
CA ARG A 688 23.71 -8.20 1.00
C ARG A 688 25.07 -7.48 1.10
N ARG A 689 25.77 -7.52 2.23
CA ARG A 689 26.98 -6.69 2.44
C ARG A 689 28.04 -6.86 1.35
N ARG A 690 28.29 -8.10 0.90
CA ARG A 690 29.24 -8.40 -0.20
C ARG A 690 28.85 -7.75 -1.54
N GLU A 691 27.56 -7.57 -1.81
CA GLU A 691 27.07 -6.88 -3.01
C GLU A 691 27.28 -5.37 -2.88
N MET A 692 27.00 -4.81 -1.71
CA MET A 692 27.23 -3.40 -1.39
C MET A 692 28.72 -3.02 -1.52
N VAL A 693 29.63 -3.87 -1.03
CA VAL A 693 31.09 -3.68 -1.19
C VAL A 693 31.50 -3.68 -2.67
N ARG A 694 30.99 -4.63 -3.47
CA ARG A 694 31.28 -4.67 -4.93
C ARG A 694 30.74 -3.43 -5.65
N TRP A 695 29.53 -3.01 -5.32
CA TRP A 695 28.92 -1.80 -5.88
C TRP A 695 29.75 -0.57 -5.54
N LEU A 696 30.20 -0.43 -4.29
CA LEU A 696 31.02 0.71 -3.85
C LEU A 696 32.36 0.78 -4.60
N VAL A 697 33.02 -0.36 -4.83
CA VAL A 697 34.25 -0.42 -5.65
C VAL A 697 33.96 0.00 -7.10
N SER A 698 32.81 -0.36 -7.66
CA SER A 698 32.43 0.11 -8.99
C SER A 698 32.15 1.62 -9.00
N CYS A 699 31.43 2.16 -8.03
CA CYS A 699 31.17 3.60 -7.92
C CYS A 699 32.48 4.41 -7.78
N ALA A 700 33.41 3.95 -6.92
CA ALA A 700 34.74 4.52 -6.82
C ALA A 700 35.56 4.43 -8.12
N THR A 701 35.33 3.39 -8.94
CA THR A 701 35.96 3.26 -10.27
C THR A 701 35.43 4.30 -11.25
N GLU A 702 34.12 4.58 -11.26
CA GLU A 702 33.54 5.61 -12.15
C GLU A 702 33.99 7.04 -11.77
N ILE A 703 34.32 7.28 -10.50
CA ILE A 703 34.88 8.57 -10.03
C ILE A 703 36.37 8.71 -10.42
N GLY A 704 37.14 7.61 -10.34
CA GLY A 704 38.52 7.57 -10.80
C GLY A 704 39.51 6.93 -9.80
N PRO A 705 40.80 6.85 -10.19
CA PRO A 705 41.79 6.06 -9.45
C PRO A 705 42.02 6.57 -8.02
N GLN A 706 41.90 7.88 -7.77
CA GLN A 706 42.11 8.45 -6.44
C GLN A 706 41.02 8.03 -5.45
N ALA A 707 39.76 7.96 -5.88
CA ALA A 707 38.66 7.48 -5.03
C ALA A 707 38.86 6.00 -4.66
N LEU A 708 39.28 5.19 -5.64
CA LEU A 708 39.60 3.78 -5.42
C LEU A 708 40.78 3.58 -4.46
N MET A 709 41.85 4.37 -4.58
CA MET A 709 42.97 4.35 -3.62
C MET A 709 42.53 4.85 -2.23
N ASN A 710 41.70 5.89 -2.13
CA ASN A 710 41.22 6.42 -0.86
C ASN A 710 40.40 5.37 -0.07
N ILE A 711 39.55 4.58 -0.73
CA ILE A 711 38.82 3.48 -0.05
C ILE A 711 39.71 2.30 0.33
N MET A 712 40.78 2.05 -0.44
CA MET A 712 41.79 1.04 -0.10
C MET A 712 42.65 1.47 1.10
N GLN A 713 43.01 2.74 1.22
CA GLN A 713 43.80 3.27 2.33
C GLN A 713 42.98 3.30 3.64
N ASN A 714 41.70 3.69 3.59
CA ASN A 714 40.82 3.81 4.75
C ASN A 714 40.06 2.51 5.11
N TRP A 715 40.47 1.38 4.55
CA TRP A 715 39.76 0.10 4.58
C TRP A 715 39.32 -0.36 5.99
N TYR A 716 40.15 -0.10 6.99
CA TYR A 716 39.96 -0.53 8.38
C TYR A 716 38.69 0.04 9.04
N SER A 717 38.14 1.12 8.48
CA SER A 717 36.90 1.78 8.94
C SER A 717 35.66 1.43 8.10
N LEU A 718 35.83 0.66 7.02
CA LEU A 718 34.81 0.41 5.99
C LEU A 718 34.55 -1.09 5.76
N PHE A 719 35.59 -1.91 5.83
CA PHE A 719 35.58 -3.30 5.38
C PHE A 719 36.17 -4.24 6.44
N THR A 720 35.68 -5.47 6.49
CA THR A 720 36.40 -6.56 7.15
C THR A 720 37.70 -6.87 6.38
N PRO A 721 38.74 -7.45 7.02
CA PRO A 721 39.97 -7.83 6.32
C PRO A 721 39.72 -8.71 5.08
N VAL A 722 38.76 -9.63 5.19
CA VAL A 722 38.38 -10.54 4.10
C VAL A 722 37.74 -9.78 2.94
N GLU A 723 36.80 -8.86 3.19
CA GLU A 723 36.19 -8.04 2.13
C GLU A 723 37.23 -7.14 1.44
N ALA A 724 38.12 -6.53 2.21
CA ALA A 724 39.18 -5.68 1.70
C ALA A 724 40.16 -6.47 0.80
N ALA A 725 40.66 -7.63 1.26
CA ALA A 725 41.61 -8.43 0.51
C ALA A 725 40.99 -9.20 -0.67
N THR A 726 39.76 -9.72 -0.55
CA THR A 726 39.14 -10.59 -1.57
C THR A 726 38.22 -9.87 -2.56
N ILE A 727 37.64 -8.72 -2.18
CA ILE A 727 36.73 -7.95 -3.03
C ILE A 727 37.39 -6.64 -3.45
N VAL A 728 37.77 -5.78 -2.50
CA VAL A 728 38.24 -4.41 -2.82
C VAL A 728 39.55 -4.44 -3.61
N ALA A 729 40.57 -5.09 -3.07
CA ALA A 729 41.89 -5.19 -3.71
C ALA A 729 41.84 -5.94 -5.06
N VAL A 730 41.07 -7.03 -5.13
CA VAL A 730 40.93 -7.84 -6.36
C VAL A 730 40.13 -7.09 -7.44
N THR A 731 38.91 -6.65 -7.14
CA THR A 731 38.05 -5.97 -8.13
C THR A 731 38.68 -4.66 -8.62
N GLY A 732 39.34 -3.92 -7.72
CA GLY A 732 40.06 -2.69 -8.04
C GLY A 732 41.27 -2.88 -8.97
N THR A 733 41.85 -4.09 -9.04
CA THR A 733 43.02 -4.40 -9.87
C THR A 733 42.71 -5.31 -11.07
N THR A 734 41.44 -5.68 -11.28
CA THR A 734 41.04 -6.46 -12.47
C THR A 734 41.37 -5.74 -13.77
N HIS A 735 41.64 -6.51 -14.83
CA HIS A 735 41.91 -5.98 -16.16
C HIS A 735 40.78 -5.07 -16.68
N ALA A 736 39.51 -5.41 -16.42
CA ALA A 736 38.36 -4.59 -16.78
C ALA A 736 38.34 -3.22 -16.07
N THR A 737 38.69 -3.17 -14.78
CA THR A 737 38.82 -1.91 -14.02
C THR A 737 39.97 -1.06 -14.55
N LEU A 738 41.13 -1.66 -14.83
CA LEU A 738 42.29 -0.94 -15.38
C LEU A 738 42.02 -0.38 -16.79
N LEU A 739 41.21 -1.06 -17.61
CA LEU A 739 40.76 -0.57 -18.91
C LEU A 739 39.77 0.59 -18.77
N ARG A 740 38.76 0.49 -17.90
CA ARG A 740 37.79 1.58 -17.63
C ARG A 740 38.48 2.86 -17.18
N LEU A 741 39.48 2.74 -16.30
CA LEU A 741 40.22 3.89 -15.74
C LEU A 741 41.24 4.52 -16.71
N GLN A 742 41.49 3.92 -17.89
CA GLN A 742 42.43 4.40 -18.93
C GLN A 742 43.82 4.85 -18.39
N LEU A 743 44.34 4.18 -17.36
CA LEU A 743 45.54 4.63 -16.64
C LEU A 743 46.83 4.44 -17.42
N ASP A 744 47.78 5.36 -17.27
CA ASP A 744 49.19 5.18 -17.65
C ASP A 744 49.89 4.12 -16.80
N THR A 745 50.99 3.57 -17.30
CA THR A 745 51.76 2.51 -16.63
C THR A 745 52.20 2.87 -15.20
N SER A 746 52.57 4.13 -14.93
CA SER A 746 52.90 4.60 -13.56
C SER A 746 51.71 4.49 -12.61
N ARG A 747 50.57 5.09 -12.99
CA ARG A 747 49.34 5.10 -12.18
C ARG A 747 48.76 3.71 -11.96
N ARG A 748 48.96 2.78 -12.91
CA ARG A 748 48.63 1.36 -12.71
C ARG A 748 49.49 0.76 -11.58
N GLU A 749 50.79 0.99 -11.58
CA GLU A 749 51.68 0.42 -10.55
C GLU A 749 51.45 1.06 -9.18
N GLU A 750 51.11 2.35 -9.10
CA GLU A 750 50.65 3.02 -7.87
C GLU A 750 49.40 2.33 -7.28
N LEU A 751 48.39 2.05 -8.11
CA LEU A 751 47.18 1.34 -7.70
C LEU A 751 47.47 -0.10 -7.28
N TRP A 752 48.35 -0.81 -8.00
CA TRP A 752 48.81 -2.16 -7.61
C TRP A 752 49.60 -2.15 -6.29
N ALA A 753 50.45 -1.15 -6.06
CA ALA A 753 51.18 -0.98 -4.81
C ALA A 753 50.21 -0.74 -3.63
N CYS A 754 49.19 0.10 -3.82
CA CYS A 754 48.14 0.32 -2.83
C CYS A 754 47.38 -0.99 -2.51
N ALA A 755 46.97 -1.74 -3.53
CA ALA A 755 46.26 -3.02 -3.36
C ALA A 755 47.12 -4.11 -2.68
N ARG A 756 48.43 -4.17 -2.97
CA ARG A 756 49.36 -5.09 -2.29
C ARG A 756 49.55 -4.69 -0.82
N THR A 757 49.78 -3.42 -0.52
CA THR A 757 49.89 -2.92 0.87
C THR A 757 48.62 -3.21 1.66
N LEU A 758 47.44 -2.97 1.07
CA LEU A 758 46.15 -3.34 1.64
C LEU A 758 46.09 -4.84 1.98
N ALA A 759 46.37 -5.71 1.01
CA ALA A 759 46.28 -7.15 1.21
C ALA A 759 47.27 -7.68 2.26
N LEU A 760 48.48 -7.11 2.35
CA LEU A 760 49.46 -7.40 3.41
C LEU A 760 48.92 -7.01 4.78
N GLN A 761 48.36 -5.79 4.94
CA GLN A 761 47.76 -5.35 6.20
C GLN A 761 46.56 -6.23 6.62
N CYS A 762 45.73 -6.67 5.67
CA CYS A 762 44.66 -7.62 5.93
C CYS A 762 45.19 -8.99 6.37
N ALA A 763 46.25 -9.50 5.72
CA ALA A 763 46.90 -10.74 6.09
C ALA A 763 47.59 -10.69 7.48
N MET A 764 48.09 -9.53 7.91
CA MET A 764 48.59 -9.36 9.28
C MET A 764 47.47 -9.40 10.33
N LYS A 765 46.27 -8.91 10.00
CA LYS A 765 45.12 -8.82 10.93
C LYS A 765 44.28 -10.11 10.99
N ASP A 766 44.13 -10.80 9.86
CA ASP A 766 43.46 -12.09 9.74
C ASP A 766 44.23 -13.00 8.75
N PRO A 767 45.31 -13.66 9.23
CA PRO A 767 46.11 -14.55 8.39
C PRO A 767 45.28 -15.72 7.82
N GLN A 768 44.32 -16.23 8.58
CA GLN A 768 43.55 -17.43 8.24
C GLN A 768 42.66 -17.24 7.01
N ASN A 769 42.14 -16.04 6.78
CA ASN A 769 41.28 -15.78 5.62
C ASN A 769 41.97 -14.92 4.53
N CYS A 770 43.01 -14.15 4.87
CA CYS A 770 43.61 -13.16 3.96
C CYS A 770 44.98 -13.56 3.37
N ALA A 771 45.64 -14.62 3.86
CA ALA A 771 46.96 -15.05 3.37
C ALA A 771 46.98 -15.40 1.87
N LEU A 772 46.09 -16.28 1.40
CA LEU A 772 46.02 -16.69 -0.02
C LEU A 772 45.70 -15.52 -0.99
N PRO A 773 44.72 -14.63 -0.69
CA PRO A 773 44.52 -13.40 -1.44
C PRO A 773 45.78 -12.51 -1.52
N ALA A 774 46.45 -12.29 -0.38
CA ALA A 774 47.65 -11.45 -0.34
C ALA A 774 48.80 -12.02 -1.19
N LEU A 775 49.07 -13.32 -1.07
CA LEU A 775 50.06 -14.03 -1.89
C LEU A 775 49.74 -13.92 -3.39
N THR A 776 48.48 -14.05 -3.76
CA THR A 776 48.04 -13.98 -5.17
C THR A 776 48.14 -12.56 -5.74
N LEU A 777 47.78 -11.53 -4.97
CA LEU A 777 47.93 -10.12 -5.39
C LEU A 777 49.40 -9.69 -5.47
N CYS A 778 50.27 -10.29 -4.66
CA CYS A 778 51.70 -9.97 -4.60
C CYS A 778 52.56 -10.79 -5.58
N GLU A 779 52.02 -11.80 -6.28
CA GLU A 779 52.77 -12.76 -7.11
C GLU A 779 53.79 -12.12 -8.07
N LYS A 780 53.44 -10.96 -8.66
CA LYS A 780 54.30 -10.25 -9.64
C LYS A 780 55.36 -9.32 -9.01
N ASN A 781 55.36 -9.13 -7.69
CA ASN A 781 56.29 -8.25 -6.97
C ASN A 781 57.02 -9.05 -5.89
N HIS A 782 58.30 -9.34 -6.14
CA HIS A 782 59.11 -10.20 -5.27
C HIS A 782 59.10 -9.75 -3.80
N SER A 783 59.37 -8.48 -3.52
CA SER A 783 59.39 -7.94 -2.15
C SER A 783 58.06 -8.07 -1.42
N ALA A 784 56.94 -7.81 -2.09
CA ALA A 784 55.61 -7.95 -1.50
C ALA A 784 55.23 -9.42 -1.29
N PHE A 785 55.66 -10.32 -2.20
CA PHE A 785 55.45 -11.75 -2.07
C PHE A 785 56.25 -12.36 -0.91
N GLU A 786 57.51 -11.94 -0.70
CA GLU A 786 58.27 -12.34 0.49
C GLU A 786 57.60 -11.87 1.78
N ALA A 787 57.12 -10.62 1.84
CA ALA A 787 56.39 -10.11 3.00
C ALA A 787 55.12 -10.93 3.28
N ALA A 788 54.32 -11.22 2.25
CA ALA A 788 53.12 -12.07 2.37
C ALA A 788 53.47 -13.50 2.84
N TYR A 789 54.55 -14.09 2.32
CA TYR A 789 55.02 -15.41 2.74
C TYR A 789 55.52 -15.41 4.20
N GLN A 790 56.22 -14.37 4.63
CA GLN A 790 56.70 -14.24 6.01
C GLN A 790 55.53 -14.08 6.99
N ILE A 791 54.50 -13.30 6.67
CA ILE A 791 53.26 -13.21 7.47
C ILE A 791 52.65 -14.59 7.72
N VAL A 792 52.64 -15.48 6.72
CA VAL A 792 52.13 -16.86 6.88
C VAL A 792 53.02 -17.69 7.80
N LEU A 793 54.35 -17.54 7.71
CA LEU A 793 55.29 -18.23 8.61
C LEU A 793 55.14 -17.75 10.07
N ASP A 794 54.98 -16.45 10.28
CA ASP A 794 54.80 -15.88 11.63
C ASP A 794 53.42 -16.28 12.21
N ALA A 795 52.37 -16.25 11.38
CA ALA A 795 51.04 -16.74 11.76
C ALA A 795 51.01 -18.25 12.06
N ALA A 796 51.87 -19.06 11.42
CA ALA A 796 52.03 -20.47 11.77
C ALA A 796 52.52 -20.64 13.22
N ALA A 797 53.44 -19.80 13.70
CA ALA A 797 53.85 -19.80 15.11
C ALA A 797 52.71 -19.30 16.04
N GLY A 798 51.84 -18.41 15.54
CA GLY A 798 50.71 -17.83 16.26
C GLY A 798 49.41 -18.66 16.31
N GLY A 799 49.39 -19.90 15.80
CA GLY A 799 48.24 -20.81 15.90
C GLY A 799 47.35 -20.92 14.65
N LEU A 800 47.81 -20.46 13.48
CA LEU A 800 47.14 -20.71 12.19
C LEU A 800 46.99 -22.21 11.93
N GLY A 801 45.76 -22.70 11.79
CA GLY A 801 45.48 -24.14 11.75
C GLY A 801 46.10 -24.91 10.58
N HIS A 802 46.55 -26.14 10.85
CA HIS A 802 47.28 -27.02 9.93
C HIS A 802 46.64 -27.17 8.53
N ALA A 803 45.31 -27.25 8.44
CA ALA A 803 44.60 -27.39 7.16
C ALA A 803 44.78 -26.15 6.24
N HIS A 804 44.84 -24.95 6.83
CA HIS A 804 45.11 -23.74 6.06
C HIS A 804 46.57 -23.70 5.61
N LEU A 805 47.51 -24.08 6.49
CA LEU A 805 48.94 -24.18 6.14
C LEU A 805 49.18 -25.15 4.99
N PHE A 806 48.53 -26.32 4.97
CA PHE A 806 48.60 -27.24 3.82
C PHE A 806 48.01 -26.64 2.54
N THR A 807 46.95 -25.85 2.63
CA THR A 807 46.36 -25.16 1.48
C THR A 807 47.33 -24.12 0.88
N VAL A 808 47.98 -23.32 1.73
CA VAL A 808 49.03 -22.37 1.29
C VAL A 808 50.28 -23.11 0.77
N ALA A 809 50.65 -24.23 1.38
CA ALA A 809 51.77 -25.05 0.93
C ALA A 809 51.54 -25.62 -0.48
N ARG A 810 50.33 -26.14 -0.77
CA ARG A 810 49.95 -26.56 -2.14
C ARG A 810 49.97 -25.41 -3.14
N TYR A 811 49.48 -24.23 -2.74
CA TYR A 811 49.58 -23.03 -3.58
C TYR A 811 51.04 -22.72 -3.95
N MET A 812 51.97 -22.79 -2.99
CA MET A 812 53.41 -22.59 -3.24
C MET A 812 54.00 -23.63 -4.20
N GLU A 813 53.62 -24.90 -4.07
CA GLU A 813 54.07 -25.96 -4.99
C GLU A 813 53.56 -25.71 -6.42
N HIS A 814 52.27 -25.40 -6.58
CA HIS A 814 51.68 -25.07 -7.88
C HIS A 814 52.31 -23.84 -8.57
N ARG A 815 52.92 -22.91 -7.80
CA ARG A 815 53.69 -21.77 -8.32
C ARG A 815 55.18 -22.08 -8.53
N GLY A 816 55.61 -23.35 -8.40
CA GLY A 816 56.99 -23.77 -8.64
C GLY A 816 57.95 -23.45 -7.50
N LEU A 817 57.47 -23.28 -6.26
CA LEU A 817 58.27 -22.96 -5.07
C LEU A 817 58.30 -24.12 -4.05
N PRO A 818 58.78 -25.34 -4.42
CA PRO A 818 58.59 -26.55 -3.62
C PRO A 818 59.31 -26.52 -2.27
N LEU A 819 60.47 -25.84 -2.16
CA LEU A 819 61.16 -25.67 -0.86
C LEU A 819 60.35 -24.81 0.12
N ARG A 820 59.58 -23.83 -0.37
CA ARG A 820 58.70 -22.99 0.46
C ARG A 820 57.42 -23.71 0.85
N ALA A 821 56.88 -24.51 -0.07
CA ALA A 821 55.80 -25.45 0.20
C ALA A 821 56.19 -26.43 1.30
N TYR A 822 57.37 -27.04 1.21
CA TYR A 822 57.90 -27.98 2.20
C TYR A 822 58.04 -27.34 3.59
N LYS A 823 58.61 -26.12 3.68
CA LYS A 823 58.70 -25.39 4.96
C LYS A 823 57.31 -25.19 5.61
N LEU A 824 56.29 -24.81 4.84
CA LEU A 824 54.91 -24.69 5.35
C LEU A 824 54.29 -26.04 5.71
N ALA A 825 54.51 -27.09 4.91
CA ALA A 825 54.02 -28.43 5.18
C ALA A 825 54.63 -29.04 6.45
N THR A 826 55.92 -28.80 6.72
CA THR A 826 56.56 -29.23 7.98
C THR A 826 56.01 -28.49 9.20
N LEU A 827 55.64 -27.21 9.07
CA LEU A 827 54.97 -26.46 10.14
C LEU A 827 53.53 -26.96 10.37
N ALA A 828 52.79 -27.27 9.29
CA ALA A 828 51.47 -27.87 9.37
C ALA A 828 51.49 -29.24 10.08
N LEU A 829 52.44 -30.11 9.73
CA LEU A 829 52.65 -31.38 10.41
C LEU A 829 53.08 -31.20 11.87
N ALA A 830 53.87 -30.17 12.19
CA ALA A 830 54.28 -29.91 13.57
C ALA A 830 53.11 -29.59 14.51
N GLN A 831 52.00 -29.08 13.97
CA GLN A 831 50.75 -28.75 14.69
C GLN A 831 49.66 -29.82 14.56
N LEU A 832 49.76 -30.72 13.58
CA LEU A 832 48.80 -31.80 13.36
C LEU A 832 48.91 -32.84 14.48
N SER A 833 47.78 -33.34 14.96
CA SER A 833 47.72 -34.49 15.86
C SER A 833 46.58 -35.40 15.44
N ILE A 834 46.93 -36.58 14.91
CA ILE A 834 45.99 -37.64 14.55
C ILE A 834 46.08 -38.73 15.61
N ALA A 835 44.97 -38.97 16.30
CA ALA A 835 44.87 -39.98 17.34
C ALA A 835 44.82 -41.41 16.77
N PHE A 836 45.14 -42.40 17.61
CA PHE A 836 45.22 -43.83 17.26
C PHE A 836 43.89 -44.46 16.76
N ASN A 837 42.78 -43.75 16.90
CA ASN A 837 41.43 -44.18 16.52
C ASN A 837 40.83 -43.39 15.33
N GLN A 838 41.60 -42.51 14.69
CA GLN A 838 41.14 -41.63 13.61
C GLN A 838 41.59 -42.11 12.22
N ASP A 839 41.26 -43.37 11.88
CA ASP A 839 41.65 -44.04 10.63
C ASP A 839 41.17 -43.32 9.35
N SER A 840 40.25 -42.35 9.45
CA SER A 840 39.65 -41.56 8.37
C SER A 840 39.79 -40.04 8.53
N HIS A 841 40.88 -39.57 9.15
CA HIS A 841 41.11 -38.14 9.39
C HIS A 841 41.18 -37.30 8.08
N PRO A 842 40.55 -36.11 7.98
CA PRO A 842 40.50 -35.33 6.73
C PRO A 842 41.89 -34.93 6.19
N ALA A 843 42.87 -34.73 7.07
CA ALA A 843 44.24 -34.38 6.68
C ALA A 843 45.08 -35.56 6.11
N VAL A 844 44.55 -36.79 6.01
CA VAL A 844 45.28 -37.95 5.44
C VAL A 844 45.91 -37.62 4.08
N ASN A 845 45.13 -37.01 3.18
CA ASN A 845 45.61 -36.62 1.84
C ASN A 845 46.67 -35.51 1.89
N ASP A 846 46.63 -34.65 2.90
CA ASP A 846 47.59 -33.56 3.08
C ASP A 846 48.94 -34.07 3.60
N VAL A 847 48.90 -35.04 4.53
CA VAL A 847 50.08 -35.78 4.99
C VAL A 847 50.70 -36.55 3.83
N LEU A 848 49.92 -37.35 3.09
CA LEU A 848 50.42 -38.13 1.96
C LEU A 848 51.04 -37.25 0.88
N TRP A 849 50.43 -36.09 0.61
CA TRP A 849 50.97 -35.08 -0.29
C TRP A 849 52.31 -34.49 0.22
N ALA A 850 52.37 -34.05 1.49
CA ALA A 850 53.60 -33.53 2.09
C ALA A 850 54.74 -34.57 2.09
N CYS A 851 54.39 -35.84 2.31
CA CYS A 851 55.30 -36.97 2.20
C CYS A 851 55.83 -37.18 0.76
N SER A 852 54.99 -36.96 -0.25
CA SER A 852 55.39 -37.03 -1.67
C SER A 852 56.31 -35.86 -2.06
N LEU A 853 55.96 -34.63 -1.67
CA LEU A 853 56.78 -33.43 -1.85
C LEU A 853 58.16 -33.57 -1.20
N SER A 854 58.23 -34.14 0.00
CA SER A 854 59.51 -34.39 0.70
C SER A 854 60.39 -35.38 -0.05
N HIS A 855 59.78 -36.41 -0.65
CA HIS A 855 60.50 -37.40 -1.46
C HIS A 855 61.00 -36.81 -2.78
N SER A 856 60.27 -35.86 -3.39
CA SER A 856 60.68 -35.20 -4.63
C SER A 856 61.82 -34.20 -4.43
N LEU A 857 61.93 -33.58 -3.25
CA LEU A 857 63.00 -32.64 -2.91
C LEU A 857 64.34 -33.32 -2.61
N GLY A 858 64.34 -34.42 -1.85
CA GLY A 858 65.58 -35.14 -1.56
C GLY A 858 65.55 -36.03 -0.33
N ARG A 859 66.63 -36.80 -0.15
CA ARG A 859 66.80 -37.69 1.02
C ARG A 859 66.99 -36.92 2.33
N HIS A 860 67.47 -35.68 2.28
CA HIS A 860 67.70 -34.86 3.45
C HIS A 860 66.37 -34.35 4.04
N GLU A 861 65.50 -33.83 3.17
CA GLU A 861 64.15 -33.35 3.47
C GLU A 861 63.25 -34.50 3.94
N LEU A 862 63.36 -35.65 3.27
CA LEU A 862 62.72 -36.90 3.69
C LEU A 862 63.20 -37.38 5.08
N SER A 863 64.47 -37.18 5.42
CA SER A 863 64.99 -37.53 6.75
C SER A 863 64.54 -36.56 7.84
N ALA A 864 64.34 -35.28 7.51
CA ALA A 864 63.91 -34.26 8.46
C ALA A 864 62.41 -34.32 8.78
N ILE A 865 61.56 -34.81 7.85
CA ILE A 865 60.10 -34.90 8.06
C ILE A 865 59.67 -36.16 8.85
N VAL A 866 60.46 -37.24 8.82
CA VAL A 866 60.14 -38.50 9.53
C VAL A 866 59.84 -38.31 11.03
N PRO A 867 60.68 -37.61 11.82
CA PRO A 867 60.40 -37.38 13.24
C PRO A 867 59.11 -36.57 13.49
N LEU A 868 58.76 -35.66 12.57
CA LEU A 868 57.53 -34.87 12.67
C LEU A 868 56.29 -35.74 12.40
N ILE A 869 56.36 -36.67 11.44
CA ILE A 869 55.29 -37.63 11.15
C ILE A 869 55.04 -38.56 12.35
N ILE A 870 56.11 -39.11 12.94
CA ILE A 870 56.04 -39.99 14.12
C ILE A 870 55.40 -39.26 15.30
N ARG A 871 55.70 -37.96 15.50
CA ARG A 871 55.12 -37.15 16.58
C ARG A 871 53.67 -36.74 16.33
N SER A 872 53.28 -36.55 15.07
CA SER A 872 51.94 -36.03 14.70
C SER A 872 50.90 -37.12 14.45
N ILE A 873 51.31 -38.35 14.15
CA ILE A 873 50.39 -39.42 13.72
C ILE A 873 50.57 -40.66 14.58
N HIS A 874 49.55 -40.98 15.36
CA HIS A 874 49.48 -42.16 16.23
C HIS A 874 48.61 -43.28 15.63
N CYS A 875 47.97 -43.02 14.49
CA CYS A 875 47.13 -43.98 13.76
C CYS A 875 48.01 -44.99 12.99
N ALA A 876 48.09 -46.22 13.49
CA ALA A 876 48.98 -47.25 12.96
C ALA A 876 48.76 -47.59 11.46
N PRO A 877 47.51 -47.70 10.95
CA PRO A 877 47.26 -47.88 9.51
C PRO A 877 47.75 -46.73 8.62
N MET A 878 47.81 -45.50 9.13
CA MET A 878 48.34 -44.36 8.37
C MET A 878 49.86 -44.40 8.31
N LEU A 879 50.53 -44.67 9.44
CA LEU A 879 51.99 -44.81 9.48
C LEU A 879 52.48 -45.93 8.55
N SER A 880 51.76 -47.06 8.49
CA SER A 880 52.11 -48.17 7.62
C SER A 880 51.81 -47.92 6.13
N ASP A 881 50.77 -47.16 5.78
CA ASP A 881 50.54 -46.74 4.39
C ASP A 881 51.61 -45.75 3.91
N ILE A 882 51.98 -44.76 4.74
CA ILE A 882 53.09 -43.82 4.45
C ILE A 882 54.39 -44.61 4.23
N LEU A 883 54.71 -45.55 5.12
CA LEU A 883 55.91 -46.38 5.03
C LEU A 883 55.93 -47.22 3.73
N ARG A 884 54.81 -47.86 3.36
CA ARG A 884 54.71 -48.67 2.12
C ARG A 884 54.85 -47.83 0.85
N ARG A 885 54.28 -46.63 0.83
CA ARG A 885 54.43 -45.68 -0.29
C ARG A 885 55.85 -45.14 -0.45
N TRP A 886 56.70 -45.29 0.57
CA TRP A 886 58.10 -44.86 0.56
C TRP A 886 59.11 -46.00 0.33
N THR A 887 58.74 -47.25 0.60
CA THR A 887 59.53 -48.44 0.22
C THR A 887 59.30 -48.83 -1.25
N LEU A 888 58.08 -48.62 -1.77
CA LEU A 888 57.77 -48.69 -3.20
C LEU A 888 58.30 -47.43 -3.90
N SER A 889 59.04 -47.59 -5.01
CA SER A 889 59.43 -46.44 -5.85
C SER A 889 58.18 -45.76 -6.43
N ALA A 890 58.13 -44.43 -6.36
CA ALA A 890 56.91 -43.64 -6.49
C ALA A 890 56.08 -43.93 -7.77
N PRO A 891 54.76 -44.10 -7.66
CA PRO A 891 53.88 -44.21 -8.83
C PRO A 891 53.55 -42.83 -9.41
N GLY A 892 53.99 -42.59 -10.65
CA GLY A 892 53.39 -41.62 -11.58
C GLY A 892 53.68 -40.14 -11.35
N LEU A 893 54.69 -39.61 -12.05
CA LEU A 893 54.81 -38.18 -12.35
C LEU A 893 54.99 -37.99 -13.87
N GLY A 894 54.26 -37.04 -14.43
CA GLY A 894 54.25 -36.71 -15.87
C GLY A 894 55.54 -36.04 -16.36
N PRO A 895 55.67 -35.83 -17.68
CA PRO A 895 56.96 -35.56 -18.29
C PRO A 895 57.36 -34.08 -18.21
N LEU A 896 58.29 -33.72 -17.29
CA LEU A 896 59.22 -32.58 -17.39
C LEU A 896 60.24 -32.65 -16.22
N GLY A 897 61.35 -33.38 -16.38
CA GLY A 897 62.37 -33.46 -15.32
C GLY A 897 63.36 -34.63 -15.44
N VAL A 898 64.38 -34.48 -16.29
CA VAL A 898 65.41 -35.52 -16.51
C VAL A 898 66.47 -35.50 -15.40
N ARG A 899 66.40 -36.42 -14.41
CA ARG A 899 67.53 -37.27 -13.91
C ARG A 899 67.26 -38.02 -12.59
N ARG A 900 67.84 -39.24 -12.52
CA ARG A 900 68.04 -40.13 -11.36
C ARG A 900 66.80 -40.79 -10.74
N ALA A 901 66.48 -41.97 -11.26
CA ALA A 901 65.74 -42.98 -10.50
C ALA A 901 66.51 -43.33 -9.21
N ALA A 902 65.93 -43.03 -8.05
CA ALA A 902 66.47 -43.44 -6.77
C ALA A 902 66.24 -44.94 -6.56
N LYS A 903 67.28 -45.68 -6.11
CA LYS A 903 67.08 -47.06 -5.61
C LYS A 903 66.03 -47.04 -4.49
N PRO A 904 65.11 -48.02 -4.42
CA PRO A 904 64.13 -48.12 -3.34
C PRO A 904 64.84 -48.08 -1.98
N LEU A 905 64.27 -47.34 -1.05
CA LEU A 905 64.76 -47.25 0.31
C LEU A 905 64.29 -48.49 1.08
N GLY A 906 65.23 -49.25 1.62
CA GLY A 906 64.90 -50.34 2.53
C GLY A 906 64.26 -49.80 3.80
N ALA A 907 63.15 -50.42 4.23
CA ALA A 907 62.46 -50.08 5.48
C ALA A 907 63.35 -50.30 6.72
N ASP A 908 64.37 -51.15 6.59
CA ASP A 908 65.42 -51.47 7.55
C ASP A 908 66.47 -50.34 7.74
N ARG A 909 66.46 -49.29 6.91
CA ARG A 909 67.52 -48.26 6.89
C ARG A 909 67.00 -46.88 7.24
N ALA A 910 67.87 -46.08 7.86
CA ALA A 910 67.58 -44.68 8.16
C ALA A 910 67.28 -43.89 6.87
N PRO A 911 66.25 -43.02 6.86
CA PRO A 911 65.41 -42.64 8.01
C PRO A 911 64.18 -43.53 8.25
N LEU A 912 63.87 -44.49 7.35
CA LEU A 912 62.61 -45.23 7.38
C LEU A 912 62.47 -46.22 8.55
N CYS A 913 63.58 -46.73 9.10
CA CYS A 913 63.54 -47.64 10.26
C CYS A 913 62.81 -47.01 11.47
N GLN A 914 63.01 -45.72 11.74
CA GLN A 914 62.31 -45.02 12.84
C GLN A 914 60.79 -44.98 12.62
N LEU A 915 60.35 -44.84 11.36
CA LEU A 915 58.93 -44.85 11.01
C LEU A 915 58.33 -46.26 11.10
N LEU A 916 59.12 -47.29 10.76
CA LEU A 916 58.75 -48.69 10.94
C LEU A 916 58.57 -49.04 12.43
N ASP A 917 59.53 -48.68 13.28
CA ASP A 917 59.47 -48.90 14.74
C ASP A 917 58.27 -48.17 15.37
N ALA A 918 58.00 -46.94 14.92
CA ALA A 918 56.82 -46.18 15.33
C ALA A 918 55.50 -46.82 14.87
N ALA A 919 55.43 -47.31 13.63
CA ALA A 919 54.25 -48.00 13.11
C ALA A 919 53.97 -49.31 13.87
N VAL A 920 55.01 -50.10 14.13
CA VAL A 920 54.97 -51.32 14.96
C VAL A 920 54.46 -50.99 16.36
N THR A 921 55.03 -49.97 17.01
CA THR A 921 54.60 -49.52 18.35
C THR A 921 53.15 -49.06 18.35
N ALA A 922 52.74 -48.25 17.36
CA ALA A 922 51.37 -47.78 17.23
C ALA A 922 50.37 -48.94 17.05
N TYR A 923 50.71 -49.99 16.29
CA TYR A 923 49.87 -51.19 16.16
C TYR A 923 49.70 -51.92 17.50
N ILE A 924 50.77 -52.04 18.29
CA ILE A 924 50.73 -52.66 19.63
C ILE A 924 49.77 -51.87 20.53
N THR A 925 50.03 -50.57 20.72
CA THR A 925 49.23 -49.69 21.59
C THR A 925 47.77 -49.61 21.15
N THR A 926 47.51 -49.49 19.84
CA THR A 926 46.15 -49.45 19.29
C THR A 926 45.41 -50.77 19.51
N SER A 927 46.08 -51.92 19.37
CA SER A 927 45.46 -53.22 19.67
C SER A 927 45.07 -53.36 21.13
N HIS A 928 45.95 -53.01 22.07
CA HIS A 928 45.63 -53.01 23.50
C HIS A 928 44.43 -52.09 23.82
N SER A 929 44.39 -50.89 23.22
CA SER A 929 43.28 -49.94 23.38
C SER A 929 41.96 -50.45 22.80
N ARG A 930 41.95 -50.96 21.55
CA ARG A 930 40.74 -51.57 20.96
C ARG A 930 40.26 -52.77 21.79
N LEU A 931 41.18 -53.57 22.33
CA LEU A 931 40.88 -54.77 23.11
C LEU A 931 40.26 -54.52 24.49
N THR A 932 40.38 -53.35 25.12
CA THR A 932 39.70 -53.11 26.42
C THR A 932 38.18 -53.14 26.23
N HIS A 933 37.64 -52.35 25.30
CA HIS A 933 36.19 -52.18 25.10
C HIS A 933 35.59 -52.91 23.89
N ILE A 934 36.35 -53.77 23.18
CA ILE A 934 35.82 -54.52 22.01
C ILE A 934 34.58 -55.38 22.34
N SER A 935 33.57 -55.28 21.47
CA SER A 935 32.33 -56.08 21.46
C SER A 935 32.34 -57.15 20.35
N PRO A 936 31.62 -58.29 20.48
CA PRO A 936 31.67 -59.41 19.53
C PRO A 936 31.45 -59.08 18.06
N ARG A 937 30.62 -58.08 17.75
CA ARG A 937 30.37 -57.60 16.36
C ARG A 937 31.61 -57.05 15.65
N HIS A 938 32.61 -56.54 16.38
CA HIS A 938 33.83 -55.94 15.82
C HIS A 938 35.01 -56.92 15.80
N TYR A 939 34.78 -58.22 16.08
CA TYR A 939 35.85 -59.21 16.08
C TYR A 939 36.44 -59.42 14.68
N GLY A 940 35.64 -59.34 13.61
CA GLY A 940 36.13 -59.41 12.22
C GLY A 940 37.12 -58.29 11.92
N ASP A 941 36.69 -57.04 12.10
CA ASP A 941 37.48 -55.82 11.85
C ASP A 941 38.81 -55.82 12.64
N PHE A 942 38.79 -56.29 13.89
CA PHE A 942 39.99 -56.38 14.72
C PHE A 942 40.97 -57.45 14.21
N ILE A 943 40.46 -58.58 13.72
CA ILE A 943 41.28 -59.64 13.14
C ILE A 943 41.89 -59.18 11.80
N GLU A 944 41.18 -58.36 11.00
CA GLU A 944 41.77 -57.71 9.83
C GLU A 944 42.81 -56.63 10.19
N PHE A 945 42.56 -55.86 11.24
CA PHE A 945 43.52 -54.90 11.78
C PHE A 945 44.84 -55.58 12.19
N LEU A 946 44.77 -56.72 12.88
CA LEU A 946 45.94 -57.55 13.18
C LEU A 946 46.61 -58.12 11.92
N GLY A 947 45.86 -58.37 10.85
CA GLY A 947 46.43 -58.73 9.55
C GLY A 947 47.32 -57.64 8.97
N LYS A 948 46.82 -56.39 8.96
CA LYS A 948 47.60 -55.21 8.54
C LYS A 948 48.80 -54.94 9.47
N ALA A 949 48.66 -55.22 10.76
CA ALA A 949 49.77 -55.19 11.71
C ALA A 949 50.85 -56.21 11.32
N ARG A 950 50.49 -57.49 11.13
CA ARG A 950 51.43 -58.57 10.73
C ARG A 950 52.26 -58.18 9.50
N GLU A 951 51.61 -57.71 8.45
CA GLU A 951 52.29 -57.28 7.23
C GLU A 951 53.28 -56.12 7.46
N THR A 952 52.96 -55.23 8.40
CA THR A 952 53.84 -54.10 8.76
C THR A 952 55.04 -54.57 9.58
N PHE A 953 54.85 -55.48 10.53
CA PHE A 953 55.94 -56.12 11.28
C PHE A 953 56.90 -56.85 10.33
N LEU A 954 56.40 -57.57 9.32
CA LEU A 954 57.21 -58.30 8.34
C LEU A 954 58.14 -57.41 7.48
N LEU A 955 58.05 -56.08 7.56
CA LEU A 955 59.02 -55.16 6.95
C LEU A 955 60.32 -55.05 7.75
N ALA A 956 60.35 -55.49 9.01
CA ALA A 956 61.55 -55.60 9.84
C ALA A 956 62.17 -57.01 9.74
N PRO A 957 63.51 -57.16 9.74
CA PRO A 957 64.17 -58.47 9.62
C PRO A 957 63.72 -59.48 10.69
N ASP A 958 63.62 -59.04 11.95
CA ASP A 958 63.17 -59.89 13.08
C ASP A 958 61.66 -59.77 13.36
N GLY A 959 60.91 -59.06 12.52
CA GLY A 959 59.52 -58.70 12.81
C GLY A 959 58.55 -59.87 12.94
N HIS A 960 58.87 -61.02 12.32
CA HIS A 960 58.12 -62.26 12.48
C HIS A 960 58.16 -62.79 13.93
N LEU A 961 59.31 -62.66 14.62
CA LEU A 961 59.46 -63.03 16.03
C LEU A 961 58.75 -62.02 16.93
N GLN A 962 58.90 -60.72 16.66
CA GLN A 962 58.25 -59.65 17.41
C GLN A 962 56.71 -59.76 17.34
N PHE A 963 56.15 -60.08 16.17
CA PHE A 963 54.70 -60.25 16.01
C PHE A 963 54.17 -61.47 16.79
N ALA A 964 54.92 -62.58 16.79
CA ALA A 964 54.56 -63.77 17.57
C ALA A 964 54.56 -63.48 19.08
N GLN A 965 55.59 -62.79 19.59
CA GLN A 965 55.66 -62.37 21.00
C GLN A 965 54.52 -61.41 21.37
N PHE A 966 54.16 -60.48 20.48
CA PHE A 966 53.03 -59.58 20.66
C PHE A 966 51.69 -60.33 20.73
N LEU A 967 51.44 -61.30 19.84
CA LEU A 967 50.23 -62.13 19.90
C LEU A 967 50.14 -62.95 21.20
N GLU A 968 51.25 -63.51 21.69
CA GLU A 968 51.27 -64.20 22.98
C GLU A 968 50.99 -63.25 24.15
N ASN A 969 51.49 -62.01 24.13
CA ASN A 969 51.13 -61.00 25.13
C ASN A 969 49.63 -60.68 25.10
N LEU A 970 49.03 -60.50 23.92
CA LEU A 970 47.58 -60.28 23.79
C LEU A 970 46.76 -61.47 24.33
N LYS A 971 47.16 -62.71 23.99
CA LYS A 971 46.56 -63.94 24.52
C LYS A 971 46.67 -64.00 26.05
N GLN A 972 47.78 -63.55 26.63
CA GLN A 972 48.01 -63.57 28.07
C GLN A 972 47.26 -62.48 28.84
N THR A 973 47.23 -61.26 28.32
CA THR A 973 46.59 -60.10 28.99
C THR A 973 45.06 -60.14 28.92
N TYR A 974 44.47 -60.66 27.83
CA TYR A 974 43.01 -60.64 27.61
C TYR A 974 42.35 -62.04 27.60
N LYS A 975 42.87 -62.99 28.39
CA LYS A 975 42.37 -64.39 28.52
C LYS A 975 40.84 -64.53 28.69
N GLY A 976 40.17 -63.53 29.25
CA GLY A 976 38.71 -63.51 29.41
C GLY A 976 37.92 -63.47 28.08
N LYS A 977 38.51 -62.96 26.99
CA LYS A 977 37.82 -62.79 25.69
C LYS A 977 37.95 -64.04 24.80
N LYS A 978 37.57 -65.21 25.33
CA LYS A 978 37.80 -66.55 24.74
C LYS A 978 37.45 -66.66 23.24
N LYS A 979 36.27 -66.20 22.81
CA LYS A 979 35.82 -66.30 21.41
C LYS A 979 36.68 -65.48 20.43
N LEU A 980 37.23 -64.34 20.87
CA LEU A 980 38.15 -63.54 20.06
C LEU A 980 39.53 -64.19 19.96
N MET A 981 40.05 -64.71 21.08
CA MET A 981 41.36 -65.37 21.09
C MET A 981 41.39 -66.65 20.25
N LEU A 982 40.27 -67.34 20.12
CA LEU A 982 40.11 -68.47 19.20
C LEU A 982 40.26 -68.02 17.74
N LEU A 983 39.60 -66.91 17.33
CA LEU A 983 39.76 -66.33 15.99
C LEU A 983 41.18 -65.81 15.71
N VAL A 984 41.86 -65.23 16.72
CA VAL A 984 43.27 -64.81 16.60
C VAL A 984 44.16 -66.03 16.32
N ARG A 985 43.94 -67.13 17.05
CA ARG A 985 44.65 -68.39 16.88
C ARG A 985 44.40 -69.00 15.49
N GLU A 986 43.15 -69.07 15.05
CA GLU A 986 42.78 -69.63 13.75
C GLU A 986 43.41 -68.88 12.56
N ARG A 987 43.54 -67.54 12.63
CA ARG A 987 44.11 -66.75 11.51
C ARG A 987 45.63 -66.57 11.58
N PHE A 988 46.26 -66.67 12.75
CA PHE A 988 47.67 -66.30 12.95
C PHE A 988 48.56 -67.30 13.70
N GLY A 989 48.02 -68.34 14.36
CA GLY A 989 48.78 -69.36 15.11
C GLY A 989 48.29 -69.63 16.54
#